data_AF-A0AA97G507-F1
#
_entry.id   AF-A0AA97G507-F1
#
_cell.length_a   1.000
_cell.length_b   1.000
_cell.length_c   1.000
_cell.angle_alpha   90.00
_cell.angle_beta   90.00
_cell.angle_gamma   90.00
#
_symmetry.space_group_name_H-M   'P 1'
#
loop_
_entity.id
_entity.type
_entity.pdbx_description
1 polymer ?
#
loop_
_entity_poly.entity_id
_entity_poly.type
_entity_poly.pdbx_seq_one_letter_code
_entity_poly.pdbx_strand_id
1 'polypeptide(L)'
;MKHHLLPALVLSLLWLPEVQSDDTDLLINAYNNGQADTLGFAAAASVSDAANPLQSSDELYYILLRSINGPSWRGNLKRYRLGSDNKVYDANGHLAIDPSNGFFTGSSRSFWGNTNDGNSTTKGGVAAHLSQSRLVVSNIINGNNLVLSASGNRVSENNSGITSGLLALSGSAAGSNRNNVLKWARGVDVDDEDSDGSISDNRTSIGDPLHTQPKVITYYKNSAGSVVDRTVYFTTNDGFLHAVNTDNGSTEFSFIPRELLVNLKLYKDNLVGGGNHYSGPSSDAGCVWDYQIPGKCIPEYWCSYQYRFLDLHHTQSCRLKNSVPKSDGDCYYNYSLSVPPQTCLEPEFCEYRYKFGDILLDQSCRLRSTPQIPPPPVSKPAKPYGMDGPMTVWMNDVNGDGDVLQGNNSLLKDPGEHVYLYLTMRRGGSNIYALDVTARSEPVLKWVIRGDRDRDRQADSTTLNPDFPELGQTWSAPTLAKVRFNGSDRQVLLFGAGYDQDADEQTTIGNNDIGRAVYMVDADTGKKLWSAGNSGADLNLSDMDYSIPADLAVIDIDNNGLTDYFFAVDIGGQVWRFDVNQNNSGAWNFATGGRIANFSGSSSADARRFYERPDVSLSRSVDHLNIVVGSGFRAKPLDTKVNDRLYVIRDPNIYNAPVSYNYNSGSVIDESALYDATDNLIQQGNGVQRANAISALGVQKGWYIRFEVSGEKLLGRPTVFNNVLTLTTYAPGGGGSSYLYVLNIDNASAVVDLDGNSQVVKGDRKRQLRYDILTPAPVILNRSSQGADICVGGECFQDVLRQAGSIPFHKNFWRENQ
;
A
#
# COMPACT_ATOMS: atom_id res chain seq x y z
N MET A 1 60.91 27.29 14.13
CA MET A 1 61.01 25.91 14.67
C MET A 1 59.65 25.25 14.53
N LYS A 2 59.59 24.12 13.80
CA LYS A 2 58.64 22.98 13.83
C LYS A 2 57.13 23.30 13.98
N HIS A 3 56.35 23.27 12.90
CA HIS A 3 55.60 22.12 12.30
C HIS A 3 54.21 21.88 12.91
N HIS A 4 53.15 22.09 12.10
CA HIS A 4 51.90 21.29 11.99
C HIS A 4 51.09 21.87 10.81
N LEU A 5 51.20 21.32 9.59
CA LEU A 5 50.35 20.27 8.97
C LEU A 5 48.86 20.65 8.84
N LEU A 6 48.51 21.16 7.65
CA LEU A 6 47.16 21.07 7.06
C LEU A 6 46.87 19.62 6.65
N PRO A 7 45.63 19.11 6.82
CA PRO A 7 45.12 18.05 5.97
C PRO A 7 44.22 18.66 4.89
N ALA A 8 44.61 18.44 3.64
CA ALA A 8 43.74 18.55 2.49
C ALA A 8 42.70 17.42 2.55
N LEU A 9 41.41 17.77 2.65
CA LEU A 9 40.32 16.82 2.41
C LEU A 9 40.16 16.68 0.89
N VAL A 10 40.64 15.57 0.36
CA VAL A 10 40.33 15.10 -0.99
C VAL A 10 38.87 14.65 -0.98
N LEU A 11 38.03 15.37 -1.71
CA LEU A 11 36.63 15.02 -1.97
C LEU A 11 36.60 13.84 -2.96
N SER A 12 36.67 12.61 -2.46
CA SER A 12 36.37 11.43 -3.28
C SER A 12 34.86 11.30 -3.40
N LEU A 13 34.30 11.75 -4.54
CA LEU A 13 32.99 11.36 -5.01
C LEU A 13 33.00 9.83 -5.24
N LEU A 14 32.65 9.07 -4.21
CA LEU A 14 32.21 7.69 -4.39
C LEU A 14 30.75 7.74 -4.83
N TRP A 15 30.54 7.38 -6.10
CA TRP A 15 29.27 6.88 -6.60
C TRP A 15 28.83 5.71 -5.73
N LEU A 16 27.98 5.97 -4.74
CA LEU A 16 27.10 4.95 -4.18
C LEU A 16 25.93 4.81 -5.17
N PRO A 17 25.63 3.61 -5.70
CA PRO A 17 24.36 3.40 -6.38
C PRO A 17 23.25 3.76 -5.39
N GLU A 18 22.32 4.63 -5.80
CA GLU A 18 21.10 4.94 -5.05
C GLU A 18 20.42 3.61 -4.68
N VAL A 19 20.38 3.29 -3.39
CA VAL A 19 19.51 2.24 -2.87
C VAL A 19 18.09 2.65 -3.27
N GLN A 20 17.35 1.75 -3.93
CA GLN A 20 15.93 1.98 -4.26
C GLN A 20 15.19 2.28 -2.96
N SER A 21 14.98 3.57 -2.66
CA SER A 21 14.12 3.99 -1.56
C SER A 21 12.67 3.67 -1.89
N ASP A 22 11.97 2.95 -1.02
CA ASP A 22 10.52 2.69 -1.06
C ASP A 22 9.93 2.91 0.35
N ASP A 23 8.62 2.74 0.53
CA ASP A 23 7.93 2.90 1.83
C ASP A 23 8.56 2.05 2.95
N THR A 24 9.19 0.92 2.61
CA THR A 24 9.93 0.09 3.58
C THR A 24 11.15 0.77 4.16
N ASP A 25 11.86 1.60 3.40
CA ASP A 25 13.10 2.24 3.86
C ASP A 25 12.85 3.33 4.89
N LEU A 26 11.66 3.94 4.86
CA LEU A 26 11.19 4.81 5.93
C LEU A 26 11.12 4.08 7.27
N LEU A 27 10.49 2.91 7.27
CA LEU A 27 10.25 2.14 8.49
C LEU A 27 11.54 1.51 9.03
N ILE A 28 12.48 1.16 8.14
CA ILE A 28 13.82 0.72 8.53
C ILE A 28 14.61 1.87 9.17
N ASN A 29 14.52 3.09 8.62
CA ASN A 29 15.17 4.26 9.22
C ASN A 29 14.57 4.61 10.58
N ALA A 30 13.24 4.57 10.73
CA ALA A 30 12.56 4.75 12.01
C ALA A 30 13.01 3.71 13.05
N TYR A 31 13.15 2.43 12.64
CA TYR A 31 13.67 1.36 13.49
C TYR A 31 15.09 1.67 14.00
N ASN A 32 16.00 2.09 13.12
CA ASN A 32 17.38 2.41 13.48
C ASN A 32 17.51 3.63 14.41
N ASN A 33 16.53 4.54 14.38
CA ASN A 33 16.48 5.72 15.24
C ASN A 33 15.81 5.45 16.61
N GLY A 34 15.49 4.20 16.94
CA GLY A 34 14.92 3.83 18.24
C GLY A 34 13.43 4.19 18.40
N GLN A 35 12.74 4.57 17.32
CA GLN A 35 11.29 4.86 17.27
C GLN A 35 10.46 3.57 17.07
N ALA A 36 11.09 2.40 17.24
CA ALA A 36 10.69 1.09 16.71
C ALA A 36 9.43 0.43 17.33
N ASP A 37 8.78 1.09 18.28
CA ASP A 37 7.93 0.42 19.26
C ASP A 37 6.50 0.95 19.25
N THR A 38 5.94 1.34 18.10
CA THR A 38 4.58 0.97 17.67
C THR A 38 4.13 1.68 16.41
N LEU A 39 3.89 0.91 15.36
CA LEU A 39 3.13 1.39 14.20
C LEU A 39 1.67 1.02 14.42
N GLY A 40 1.03 1.71 15.36
CA GLY A 40 -0.39 1.61 15.64
C GLY A 40 -1.20 2.33 14.57
N PHE A 41 -1.39 1.70 13.41
CA PHE A 41 -2.39 2.13 12.44
C PHE A 41 -3.77 1.79 12.98
N ALA A 42 -4.46 2.73 13.63
CA ALA A 42 -5.92 2.73 13.52
C ALA A 42 -6.29 3.52 12.28
N ALA A 43 -6.67 2.82 11.21
CA ALA A 43 -7.88 3.30 10.59
C ALA A 43 -8.95 3.04 11.65
N ALA A 44 -9.50 4.09 12.25
CA ALA A 44 -10.79 3.95 12.89
C ALA A 44 -11.71 3.47 11.78
N ALA A 45 -11.96 2.15 11.71
CA ALA A 45 -13.13 1.66 11.04
C ALA A 45 -14.26 2.22 11.88
N SER A 46 -14.84 3.35 11.44
CA SER A 46 -16.21 3.61 11.84
C SER A 46 -16.96 2.34 11.46
N VAL A 47 -17.52 1.66 12.45
CA VAL A 47 -18.56 0.66 12.21
C VAL A 47 -19.68 1.45 11.55
N SER A 48 -19.61 1.60 10.23
CA SER A 48 -20.76 2.02 9.45
C SER A 48 -21.67 0.81 9.53
N ASP A 49 -22.65 0.90 10.42
CA ASP A 49 -23.90 0.20 10.20
C ASP A 49 -24.29 0.46 8.74
N ALA A 50 -24.51 -0.57 7.93
CA ALA A 50 -24.93 -0.38 6.54
C ALA A 50 -26.23 0.44 6.46
N ALA A 51 -27.04 0.40 7.53
CA ALA A 51 -28.22 1.22 7.70
C ALA A 51 -27.93 2.68 8.13
N ASN A 52 -26.77 2.97 8.74
CA ASN A 52 -26.42 4.32 9.24
C ASN A 52 -24.89 4.56 9.36
N PRO A 53 -24.22 5.01 8.28
CA PRO A 53 -22.78 5.31 8.26
C PRO A 53 -22.32 6.47 9.15
N LEU A 54 -23.23 7.11 9.90
CA LEU A 54 -22.98 8.27 10.76
C LEU A 54 -22.90 7.92 12.26
N GLN A 55 -23.24 6.69 12.65
CA GLN A 55 -23.01 6.21 14.01
C GLN A 55 -21.69 5.45 14.07
N SER A 56 -20.67 6.01 14.74
CA SER A 56 -19.47 5.26 15.10
C SER A 56 -19.79 4.35 16.29
N SER A 57 -19.56 3.04 16.15
CA SER A 57 -19.31 2.18 17.32
C SER A 57 -18.15 2.78 18.12
N ASP A 58 -18.15 2.54 19.43
CA ASP A 58 -17.03 2.85 20.31
C ASP A 58 -15.84 1.89 20.13
N GLU A 59 -15.91 0.91 19.23
CA GLU A 59 -14.79 0.00 18.98
C GLU A 59 -13.79 0.56 17.99
N LEU A 60 -12.51 0.41 18.32
CA LEU A 60 -11.38 0.80 17.48
C LEU A 60 -10.49 -0.40 17.21
N TYR A 61 -10.07 -0.54 15.96
CA TYR A 61 -9.18 -1.60 15.48
C TYR A 61 -7.84 -1.00 15.10
N TYR A 62 -6.78 -1.39 15.80
CA TYR A 62 -5.42 -0.95 15.56
C TYR A 62 -4.62 -2.09 14.94
N ILE A 63 -4.17 -1.90 13.72
CA ILE A 63 -3.06 -2.64 13.14
C ILE A 63 -1.78 -2.22 13.85
N LEU A 64 -0.95 -3.20 14.16
CA LEU A 64 0.39 -3.02 14.68
C LEU A 64 1.36 -3.72 13.74
N LEU A 65 2.48 -3.09 13.44
CA LEU A 65 3.56 -3.77 12.73
C LEU A 65 4.94 -3.40 13.27
N ARG A 66 5.87 -4.33 13.08
CA ARG A 66 7.27 -4.21 13.48
C ARG A 66 8.15 -4.70 12.34
N SER A 67 8.94 -3.79 11.79
CA SER A 67 10.00 -4.13 10.86
C SER A 67 11.07 -4.94 11.59
N ILE A 68 11.49 -6.04 10.97
CA ILE A 68 12.64 -6.83 11.39
C ILE A 68 13.59 -7.03 10.21
N ASN A 69 14.80 -7.52 10.50
CA ASN A 69 15.70 -7.95 9.44
C ASN A 69 15.11 -9.18 8.75
N GLY A 70 14.98 -9.12 7.42
CA GLY A 70 14.41 -10.19 6.61
C GLY A 70 13.04 -9.84 6.02
N PRO A 71 12.48 -10.76 5.21
CA PRO A 71 11.23 -10.56 4.48
C PRO A 71 9.96 -10.65 5.36
N SER A 72 10.00 -11.33 6.52
CA SER A 72 8.81 -11.59 7.34
C SER A 72 8.66 -10.56 8.47
N TRP A 73 8.17 -9.37 8.14
CA TRP A 73 7.83 -8.39 9.17
C TRP A 73 6.64 -8.86 10.01
N ARG A 74 6.65 -8.49 11.30
CA ARG A 74 5.67 -8.99 12.27
C ARG A 74 4.52 -8.01 12.39
N GLY A 75 3.31 -8.48 12.16
CA GLY A 75 2.06 -7.75 12.30
C GLY A 75 1.20 -8.21 13.47
N ASN A 76 0.18 -7.41 13.81
CA ASN A 76 -0.94 -7.78 14.67
C ASN A 76 -2.15 -6.89 14.39
N LEU A 77 -3.34 -7.31 14.82
CA LEU A 77 -4.53 -6.47 14.90
C LEU A 77 -5.07 -6.55 16.33
N LYS A 78 -5.34 -5.40 16.95
CA LYS A 78 -5.83 -5.29 18.32
C LYS A 78 -7.09 -4.43 18.39
N ARG A 79 -8.03 -4.85 19.23
CA ARG A 79 -9.27 -4.12 19.51
C ARG A 79 -9.13 -3.31 20.80
N TYR A 80 -9.57 -2.05 20.75
CA TYR A 80 -9.66 -1.09 21.84
C TYR A 80 -11.02 -0.38 21.81
N ARG A 81 -11.27 0.51 22.78
CA ARG A 81 -12.53 1.25 22.87
C ARG A 81 -12.29 2.76 22.94
N LEU A 82 -13.03 3.53 22.17
CA LEU A 82 -13.09 4.98 22.27
C LEU A 82 -13.99 5.36 23.45
N GLY A 83 -13.45 6.10 24.42
CA GLY A 83 -14.23 6.67 25.50
C GLY A 83 -14.97 7.94 25.08
N SER A 84 -15.96 8.34 25.87
CA SER A 84 -16.72 9.58 25.66
C SER A 84 -15.88 10.86 25.81
N ASP A 85 -14.66 10.76 26.35
CA ASP A 85 -13.68 11.84 26.45
C ASP A 85 -12.66 11.85 25.29
N ASN A 86 -12.94 11.07 24.24
CA ASN A 86 -12.11 10.88 23.03
C ASN A 86 -10.72 10.32 23.30
N LYS A 87 -10.57 9.58 24.40
CA LYS A 87 -9.36 8.81 24.65
C LYS A 87 -9.59 7.34 24.37
N VAL A 88 -8.50 6.67 23.99
CA VAL A 88 -8.52 5.24 23.71
C VAL A 88 -8.32 4.49 25.02
N TYR A 89 -9.27 3.61 25.33
CA TYR A 89 -9.28 2.78 26.51
C TYR A 89 -8.98 1.32 26.17
N ASP A 90 -8.26 0.71 27.10
CA ASP A 90 -7.94 -0.71 27.10
C ASP A 90 -9.10 -1.55 27.68
N ALA A 91 -8.95 -2.87 27.66
CA ALA A 91 -9.94 -3.81 28.17
C ALA A 91 -10.20 -3.71 29.68
N ASN A 92 -9.32 -3.05 30.43
CA ASN A 92 -9.44 -2.81 31.88
C ASN A 92 -10.06 -1.44 32.19
N GLY A 93 -10.33 -0.61 31.19
CA GLY A 93 -10.82 0.76 31.38
C GLY A 93 -9.72 1.77 31.71
N HIS A 94 -8.45 1.44 31.47
CA HIS A 94 -7.33 2.37 31.55
C HIS A 94 -7.01 2.98 30.18
N LEU A 95 -6.24 4.08 30.15
CA LEU A 95 -5.78 4.67 28.90
C LEU A 95 -4.83 3.71 28.18
N ALA A 96 -5.18 3.35 26.95
CA ALA A 96 -4.36 2.50 26.09
C ALA A 96 -3.21 3.29 25.47
N ILE A 97 -3.44 4.57 25.15
CA ILE A 97 -2.47 5.47 24.51
C ILE A 97 -2.06 6.56 25.49
N ASP A 98 -0.76 6.81 25.59
CA ASP A 98 -0.20 7.88 26.41
C ASP A 98 -0.44 9.25 25.73
N PRO A 99 -1.18 10.18 26.37
CA PRO A 99 -1.50 11.48 25.80
C PRO A 99 -0.28 12.39 25.57
N SER A 100 0.87 12.10 26.17
CA SER A 100 2.10 12.91 26.04
C SER A 100 2.88 12.59 24.76
N ASN A 101 2.87 11.34 24.31
CA ASN A 101 3.67 10.87 23.18
C ASN A 101 2.85 10.21 22.05
N GLY A 102 1.59 9.82 22.28
CA GLY A 102 0.72 9.22 21.27
C GLY A 102 0.94 7.72 21.02
N PHE A 103 1.73 7.04 21.87
CA PHE A 103 2.05 5.62 21.76
C PHE A 103 1.27 4.75 22.76
N PHE A 104 1.17 3.45 22.49
CA PHE A 104 0.56 2.49 23.41
C PHE A 104 1.36 2.39 24.71
N THR A 105 0.67 2.41 25.85
CA THR A 105 1.30 2.17 27.14
C THR A 105 1.69 0.68 27.25
N GLY A 106 2.85 0.39 27.81
CA GLY A 106 3.29 -1.01 28.04
C GLY A 106 2.38 -1.79 28.99
N SER A 107 1.56 -1.08 29.78
CA SER A 107 0.54 -1.64 30.67
C SER A 107 -0.82 -1.86 30.00
N SER A 108 -1.03 -1.40 28.76
CA SER A 108 -2.32 -1.55 28.09
C SER A 108 -2.61 -3.00 27.74
N ARG A 109 -3.90 -3.35 27.79
CA ARG A 109 -4.43 -4.67 27.40
C ARG A 109 -5.48 -4.55 26.30
N SER A 110 -5.25 -5.16 25.15
CA SER A 110 -6.28 -5.27 24.09
C SER A 110 -7.46 -6.14 24.51
N PHE A 111 -8.64 -5.92 23.90
CA PHE A 111 -9.90 -6.60 24.28
C PHE A 111 -9.91 -8.11 24.09
N TRP A 112 -9.10 -8.63 23.15
CA TRP A 112 -8.99 -10.07 22.94
C TRP A 112 -7.94 -10.73 23.85
N GLY A 113 -7.06 -9.95 24.49
CA GLY A 113 -5.98 -10.47 25.32
C GLY A 113 -6.37 -10.68 26.78
N ASN A 114 -5.80 -11.71 27.42
CA ASN A 114 -5.91 -11.94 28.86
C ASN A 114 -4.75 -11.35 29.68
N THR A 115 -3.73 -10.83 29.00
CA THR A 115 -2.51 -10.27 29.60
C THR A 115 -2.22 -8.90 29.00
N ASN A 116 -1.45 -8.08 29.73
CA ASN A 116 -0.98 -6.80 29.19
C ASN A 116 -0.06 -7.10 28.00
N ASP A 117 -0.45 -6.56 26.85
CA ASP A 117 0.16 -6.84 25.56
C ASP A 117 0.70 -5.59 24.90
N GLY A 118 0.31 -4.41 25.39
CA GLY A 118 0.89 -3.13 25.06
C GLY A 118 1.05 -2.93 23.55
N ASN A 119 2.24 -2.48 23.21
CA ASN A 119 2.72 -2.12 21.89
C ASN A 119 3.26 -3.35 21.10
N SER A 120 3.23 -4.57 21.68
CA SER A 120 3.84 -5.77 21.11
C SER A 120 3.03 -6.32 19.93
N THR A 121 3.73 -6.67 18.84
CA THR A 121 3.15 -7.33 17.66
C THR A 121 2.98 -8.84 17.82
N THR A 122 3.63 -9.47 18.80
CA THR A 122 3.56 -10.93 19.01
C THR A 122 2.74 -11.32 20.24
N LYS A 123 2.16 -10.35 20.95
CA LYS A 123 1.32 -10.57 22.13
C LYS A 123 -0.07 -9.99 21.96
N GLY A 124 -1.06 -10.68 22.50
CA GLY A 124 -2.47 -10.31 22.42
C GLY A 124 -2.96 -10.11 20.98
N GLY A 125 -4.07 -9.40 20.81
CA GLY A 125 -4.67 -9.22 19.49
C GLY A 125 -4.98 -10.53 18.77
N VAL A 126 -5.06 -10.48 17.44
CA VAL A 126 -5.26 -11.66 16.58
C VAL A 126 -4.12 -12.66 16.73
N ALA A 127 -2.88 -12.19 16.91
CA ALA A 127 -1.70 -13.03 16.99
C ALA A 127 -1.80 -14.08 18.13
N ALA A 128 -2.41 -13.74 19.26
CA ALA A 128 -2.62 -14.66 20.38
C ALA A 128 -3.77 -15.67 20.17
N HIS A 129 -4.60 -15.47 19.14
CA HIS A 129 -5.78 -16.31 18.83
C HIS A 129 -5.60 -17.11 17.54
N LEU A 130 -4.39 -17.17 17.00
CA LEU A 130 -4.07 -18.10 15.95
C LEU A 130 -4.18 -19.53 16.47
N SER A 131 -5.01 -20.32 15.80
CA SER A 131 -5.20 -21.74 16.08
C SER A 131 -4.83 -22.55 14.85
N GLN A 132 -4.21 -23.70 15.09
CA GLN A 132 -3.96 -24.71 14.06
C GLN A 132 -5.24 -25.26 13.40
N SER A 133 -6.41 -25.11 14.04
CA SER A 133 -7.71 -25.53 13.49
C SER A 133 -8.36 -24.52 12.54
N ARG A 134 -7.77 -23.31 12.38
CA ARG A 134 -8.35 -22.26 11.54
C ARG A 134 -8.45 -22.68 10.07
N LEU A 135 -9.45 -22.13 9.39
CA LEU A 135 -9.64 -22.36 7.96
C LEU A 135 -8.65 -21.51 7.15
N VAL A 136 -7.63 -22.14 6.54
CA VAL A 136 -6.73 -21.48 5.59
C VAL A 136 -6.97 -22.03 4.20
N VAL A 137 -7.28 -21.15 3.26
CA VAL A 137 -7.78 -21.50 1.93
C VAL A 137 -7.07 -20.72 0.83
N SER A 138 -7.08 -21.29 -0.37
CA SER A 138 -6.50 -20.71 -1.58
C SER A 138 -7.29 -21.17 -2.80
N ASN A 139 -7.15 -20.47 -3.92
CA ASN A 139 -7.72 -20.85 -5.22
C ASN A 139 -6.82 -21.84 -5.96
N ILE A 140 -6.55 -22.99 -5.33
CA ILE A 140 -5.71 -24.05 -5.89
C ILE A 140 -6.34 -24.60 -7.16
N ILE A 141 -7.65 -24.86 -7.11
CA ILE A 141 -8.43 -25.26 -8.27
C ILE A 141 -8.85 -23.98 -9.00
N ASN A 142 -8.63 -23.91 -10.31
CA ASN A 142 -9.10 -22.79 -11.12
C ASN A 142 -10.62 -22.85 -11.29
N GLY A 143 -11.29 -21.71 -11.17
CA GLY A 143 -12.72 -21.59 -11.45
C GLY A 143 -13.33 -20.32 -10.88
N ASN A 144 -14.52 -20.02 -11.38
CA ASN A 144 -15.41 -18.99 -10.84
C ASN A 144 -16.45 -19.65 -9.93
N ASN A 145 -16.96 -18.92 -8.95
CA ASN A 145 -17.88 -19.42 -7.92
C ASN A 145 -17.33 -20.67 -7.20
N LEU A 146 -16.03 -20.64 -6.89
CA LEU A 146 -15.31 -21.73 -6.26
C LEU A 146 -15.47 -21.69 -4.73
N VAL A 147 -16.02 -22.73 -4.14
CA VAL A 147 -16.05 -22.90 -2.68
C VAL A 147 -14.63 -23.15 -2.16
N LEU A 148 -14.09 -22.17 -1.43
CA LEU A 148 -12.69 -22.18 -0.98
C LEU A 148 -12.47 -23.15 0.18
N SER A 149 -13.50 -23.45 0.98
CA SER A 149 -13.43 -24.40 2.09
C SER A 149 -13.35 -25.88 1.67
N ALA A 150 -13.54 -26.18 0.38
CA ALA A 150 -13.40 -27.52 -0.18
C ALA A 150 -11.97 -28.06 0.01
N SER A 151 -11.82 -29.36 0.26
CA SER A 151 -10.53 -29.98 0.61
C SER A 151 -9.42 -29.71 -0.40
N GLY A 152 -9.73 -29.67 -1.70
CA GLY A 152 -8.77 -29.36 -2.77
C GLY A 152 -8.22 -27.92 -2.75
N ASN A 153 -8.85 -27.01 -2.02
CA ASN A 153 -8.49 -25.60 -1.90
C ASN A 153 -7.88 -25.25 -0.53
N ARG A 154 -7.86 -26.18 0.43
CA ARG A 154 -7.30 -25.95 1.76
C ARG A 154 -5.78 -25.88 1.70
N VAL A 155 -5.19 -24.86 2.34
CA VAL A 155 -3.75 -24.76 2.53
C VAL A 155 -3.36 -25.67 3.70
N SER A 156 -3.00 -26.90 3.36
CA SER A 156 -2.61 -27.92 4.33
C SER A 156 -1.63 -28.90 3.69
N GLU A 157 -0.76 -29.46 4.54
CA GLU A 157 0.12 -30.58 4.25
C GLU A 157 -0.61 -31.75 3.57
N ASN A 158 -1.90 -31.95 3.85
CA ASN A 158 -2.74 -33.02 3.29
C ASN A 158 -3.26 -32.72 1.88
N ASN A 159 -3.15 -31.49 1.40
CA ASN A 159 -3.61 -31.11 0.06
C ASN A 159 -2.54 -31.39 -0.99
N SER A 160 -2.63 -32.54 -1.66
CA SER A 160 -1.70 -32.94 -2.73
C SER A 160 -1.67 -32.02 -3.95
N GLY A 161 -2.70 -31.17 -4.14
CA GLY A 161 -2.74 -30.16 -5.20
C GLY A 161 -1.74 -29.02 -5.01
N ILE A 162 -1.26 -28.80 -3.79
CA ILE A 162 -0.17 -27.87 -3.50
C ILE A 162 1.14 -28.64 -3.60
N THR A 163 1.81 -28.57 -4.76
CA THR A 163 3.05 -29.31 -5.02
C THR A 163 4.27 -28.54 -4.51
N SER A 164 5.42 -29.23 -4.36
CA SER A 164 6.70 -28.56 -4.07
C SER A 164 7.05 -27.51 -5.14
N GLY A 165 6.72 -27.77 -6.41
CA GLY A 165 6.92 -26.80 -7.49
C GLY A 165 6.10 -25.52 -7.32
N LEU A 166 4.85 -25.63 -6.85
CA LEU A 166 4.00 -24.45 -6.57
C LEU A 166 4.58 -23.56 -5.46
N LEU A 167 5.35 -24.15 -4.54
CA LEU A 167 6.03 -23.44 -3.45
C LEU A 167 7.49 -23.07 -3.79
N ALA A 168 7.91 -23.20 -5.06
CA ALA A 168 9.30 -23.05 -5.51
C ALA A 168 10.33 -23.86 -4.69
N LEU A 169 9.95 -25.07 -4.26
CA LEU A 169 10.82 -25.98 -3.53
C LEU A 169 11.50 -26.97 -4.49
N SER A 170 12.82 -27.09 -4.39
CA SER A 170 13.65 -27.99 -5.20
C SER A 170 14.56 -28.88 -4.34
N GLY A 171 15.12 -29.93 -4.95
CA GLY A 171 16.05 -30.85 -4.32
C GLY A 171 15.42 -31.98 -3.49
N SER A 172 16.26 -32.82 -2.90
CA SER A 172 15.84 -34.04 -2.18
C SER A 172 15.05 -33.77 -0.89
N ALA A 173 15.18 -32.58 -0.30
CA ALA A 173 14.43 -32.17 0.89
C ALA A 173 13.07 -31.50 0.59
N ALA A 174 12.71 -31.33 -0.69
CA ALA A 174 11.52 -30.56 -1.11
C ALA A 174 10.20 -31.07 -0.52
N GLY A 175 10.07 -32.39 -0.29
CA GLY A 175 8.87 -32.98 0.32
C GLY A 175 8.72 -32.64 1.82
N SER A 176 9.81 -32.72 2.58
CA SER A 176 9.80 -32.34 4.00
C SER A 176 9.58 -30.83 4.17
N ASN A 177 10.28 -30.03 3.36
CA ASN A 177 10.14 -28.57 3.37
C ASN A 177 8.72 -28.13 3.01
N ARG A 178 8.08 -28.82 2.06
CA ARG A 178 6.67 -28.55 1.70
C ARG A 178 5.76 -28.67 2.91
N ASN A 179 5.89 -29.73 3.70
CA ASN A 179 5.04 -29.93 4.87
C ASN A 179 5.28 -28.85 5.93
N ASN A 180 6.54 -28.47 6.16
CA ASN A 180 6.87 -27.42 7.14
C ASN A 180 6.35 -26.04 6.68
N VAL A 181 6.49 -25.69 5.40
CA VAL A 181 5.93 -24.44 4.84
C VAL A 181 4.42 -24.39 4.96
N LEU A 182 3.72 -25.49 4.69
CA LEU A 182 2.25 -25.53 4.80
C LEU A 182 1.77 -25.51 6.25
N LYS A 183 2.50 -26.16 7.17
CA LYS A 183 2.26 -26.06 8.62
C LYS A 183 2.44 -24.62 9.12
N TRP A 184 3.54 -23.96 8.73
CA TRP A 184 3.79 -22.55 9.05
C TRP A 184 2.68 -21.63 8.51
N ALA A 185 2.30 -21.81 7.25
CA ALA A 185 1.22 -21.06 6.62
C ALA A 185 -0.14 -21.26 7.33
N ARG A 186 -0.38 -22.45 7.89
CA ARG A 186 -1.56 -22.79 8.70
C ARG A 186 -1.49 -22.24 10.13
N GLY A 187 -0.31 -21.79 10.57
CA GLY A 187 -0.09 -21.17 11.89
C GLY A 187 0.51 -22.10 12.94
N VAL A 188 1.18 -23.19 12.52
CA VAL A 188 2.04 -23.98 13.41
C VAL A 188 3.37 -23.25 13.55
N ASP A 189 3.86 -23.08 14.77
CA ASP A 189 5.25 -22.67 14.97
C ASP A 189 6.15 -23.85 14.67
N VAL A 190 6.84 -23.86 13.53
CA VAL A 190 7.72 -24.96 13.12
C VAL A 190 9.19 -24.66 13.34
N ASP A 191 9.51 -23.42 13.72
CA ASP A 191 10.87 -22.91 13.84
C ASP A 191 11.19 -22.37 15.25
N ASP A 192 10.29 -22.55 16.22
CA ASP A 192 10.44 -22.08 17.61
C ASP A 192 10.64 -20.54 17.64
N GLU A 193 9.74 -19.83 16.96
CA GLU A 193 9.83 -18.37 16.75
C GLU A 193 9.76 -17.59 18.06
N ASP A 194 9.15 -18.14 19.11
CA ASP A 194 9.08 -17.53 20.45
C ASP A 194 10.14 -18.06 21.43
N SER A 195 10.96 -19.03 21.01
CA SER A 195 12.08 -19.59 21.76
C SER A 195 11.65 -20.27 23.07
N ASP A 196 10.46 -20.87 23.10
CA ASP A 196 9.96 -21.66 24.22
C ASP A 196 10.39 -23.15 24.16
N GLY A 197 10.99 -23.57 23.04
CA GLY A 197 11.49 -24.92 22.80
C GLY A 197 10.47 -25.86 22.14
N SER A 198 9.28 -25.38 21.79
CA SER A 198 8.26 -26.10 21.04
C SER A 198 8.28 -25.73 19.55
N ILE A 199 8.02 -26.73 18.70
CA ILE A 199 7.90 -26.59 17.24
C ILE A 199 6.58 -27.18 16.72
N SER A 200 5.57 -27.19 17.58
CA SER A 200 4.28 -27.85 17.29
C SER A 200 3.07 -27.12 17.83
N ASP A 201 3.29 -26.03 18.55
CA ASP A 201 2.31 -25.15 19.12
C ASP A 201 1.88 -24.08 18.09
N ASN A 202 1.11 -23.09 18.56
CA ASN A 202 0.54 -22.08 17.68
C ASN A 202 1.51 -20.93 17.50
N ARG A 203 1.77 -20.58 16.25
CA ARG A 203 2.51 -19.37 15.92
C ARG A 203 1.82 -18.14 16.51
N THR A 204 2.57 -17.25 17.14
CA THR A 204 2.08 -16.03 17.79
C THR A 204 2.34 -14.78 16.96
N SER A 205 2.31 -14.91 15.63
CA SER A 205 2.61 -13.82 14.72
C SER A 205 1.80 -13.92 13.42
N ILE A 206 1.53 -12.77 12.81
CA ILE A 206 0.99 -12.65 11.46
C ILE A 206 1.92 -11.74 10.63
N GLY A 207 1.77 -11.75 9.31
CA GLY A 207 2.48 -10.83 8.42
C GLY A 207 2.09 -9.37 8.70
N ASP A 208 2.95 -8.44 8.29
CA ASP A 208 2.70 -7.03 8.51
C ASP A 208 1.54 -6.50 7.62
N PRO A 209 0.55 -5.80 8.21
CA PRO A 209 -0.49 -5.12 7.47
C PRO A 209 -0.02 -3.68 7.23
N LEU A 210 0.61 -3.40 6.09
CA LEU A 210 1.27 -2.10 5.86
C LEU A 210 0.32 -1.05 5.27
N HIS A 211 -0.40 -1.41 4.20
CA HIS A 211 -1.29 -0.50 3.48
C HIS A 211 -2.76 -0.87 3.59
N THR A 212 -3.08 -1.99 4.22
CA THR A 212 -4.46 -2.42 4.44
C THR A 212 -5.22 -1.44 5.35
N GLN A 213 -6.46 -1.16 4.99
CA GLN A 213 -7.42 -0.50 5.87
C GLN A 213 -8.45 -1.54 6.33
N PRO A 214 -8.48 -1.91 7.63
CA PRO A 214 -9.42 -2.90 8.13
C PRO A 214 -10.87 -2.52 7.81
N LYS A 215 -11.65 -3.50 7.34
CA LYS A 215 -13.09 -3.35 7.09
C LYS A 215 -13.86 -4.17 8.12
N VAL A 216 -14.71 -3.50 8.88
CA VAL A 216 -15.55 -4.16 9.89
C VAL A 216 -16.95 -4.29 9.31
N ILE A 217 -17.50 -5.50 9.29
CA ILE A 217 -18.79 -5.83 8.68
C ILE A 217 -19.67 -6.50 9.73
N THR A 218 -20.84 -5.91 9.97
CA THR A 218 -21.90 -6.49 10.80
C THR A 218 -22.75 -7.42 9.95
N TYR A 219 -22.94 -8.65 10.41
CA TYR A 219 -23.70 -9.69 9.72
C TYR A 219 -25.09 -9.90 10.32
N TYR A 220 -25.23 -9.69 11.62
CA TYR A 220 -26.47 -9.94 12.34
C TYR A 220 -26.58 -9.13 13.63
N LYS A 221 -27.77 -8.57 13.87
CA LYS A 221 -28.22 -7.97 15.11
C LYS A 221 -29.37 -8.78 15.67
N ASN A 222 -29.42 -8.93 17.00
CA ASN A 222 -30.56 -9.58 17.63
C ASN A 222 -31.80 -8.67 17.60
N SER A 223 -32.96 -9.21 18.00
CA SER A 223 -34.22 -8.45 18.07
C SER A 223 -34.19 -7.25 19.04
N ALA A 224 -33.18 -7.13 19.90
CA ALA A 224 -32.94 -5.97 20.76
C ALA A 224 -32.02 -4.91 20.11
N GLY A 225 -31.63 -5.10 18.85
CA GLY A 225 -30.75 -4.21 18.09
C GLY A 225 -29.27 -4.30 18.47
N SER A 226 -28.88 -5.29 19.29
CA SER A 226 -27.47 -5.50 19.66
C SER A 226 -26.77 -6.31 18.58
N VAL A 227 -25.58 -5.86 18.19
CA VAL A 227 -24.69 -6.62 17.28
C VAL A 227 -24.33 -7.95 17.94
N VAL A 228 -24.62 -9.05 17.26
CA VAL A 228 -24.29 -10.42 17.73
C VAL A 228 -23.27 -11.09 16.81
N ASP A 229 -23.16 -10.62 15.56
CA ASP A 229 -22.24 -11.19 14.61
C ASP A 229 -21.57 -10.11 13.77
N ARG A 230 -20.23 -10.05 13.87
CA ARG A 230 -19.43 -9.04 13.18
C ARG A 230 -18.01 -9.57 12.96
N THR A 231 -17.43 -9.19 11.83
CA THR A 231 -16.10 -9.64 11.41
C THR A 231 -15.28 -8.47 10.91
N VAL A 232 -14.01 -8.45 11.28
CA VAL A 232 -13.02 -7.52 10.74
C VAL A 232 -12.16 -8.22 9.71
N TYR A 233 -11.99 -7.58 8.56
CA TYR A 233 -11.20 -8.04 7.42
C TYR A 233 -10.00 -7.14 7.22
N PHE A 234 -8.82 -7.74 7.04
CA PHE A 234 -7.59 -7.01 6.73
C PHE A 234 -6.61 -7.91 5.99
N THR A 235 -5.71 -7.33 5.21
CA THR A 235 -4.72 -8.08 4.43
C THR A 235 -3.30 -7.90 4.95
N THR A 236 -2.38 -8.79 4.59
CA THR A 236 -0.98 -8.75 5.03
C THR A 236 -0.02 -8.95 3.87
N ASN A 237 1.19 -8.43 4.04
CA ASN A 237 2.29 -8.61 3.10
C ASN A 237 2.76 -10.06 2.97
N ASP A 238 2.43 -10.95 3.90
CA ASP A 238 2.63 -12.40 3.73
C ASP A 238 1.73 -13.00 2.63
N GLY A 239 0.76 -12.25 2.12
CA GLY A 239 -0.14 -12.68 1.05
C GLY A 239 -1.55 -13.05 1.51
N PHE A 240 -1.87 -12.86 2.79
CA PHE A 240 -3.15 -13.31 3.34
C PHE A 240 -4.17 -12.18 3.47
N LEU A 241 -5.42 -12.46 3.13
CA LEU A 241 -6.60 -11.85 3.74
C LEU A 241 -6.93 -12.62 5.03
N HIS A 242 -7.19 -11.91 6.12
CA HIS A 242 -7.69 -12.46 7.37
C HIS A 242 -9.11 -11.97 7.63
N ALA A 243 -9.99 -12.88 7.99
CA ALA A 243 -11.32 -12.61 8.53
C ALA A 243 -11.32 -12.98 10.01
N VAL A 244 -11.57 -12.02 10.90
CA VAL A 244 -11.45 -12.20 12.35
C VAL A 244 -12.76 -11.85 13.03
N ASN A 245 -13.24 -12.75 13.87
CA ASN A 245 -14.41 -12.54 14.69
C ASN A 245 -14.17 -11.41 15.70
N THR A 246 -15.06 -10.41 15.73
CA THR A 246 -14.81 -9.24 16.57
C THR A 246 -14.97 -9.51 18.06
N ASP A 247 -15.70 -10.55 18.45
CA ASP A 247 -16.04 -10.78 19.86
C ASP A 247 -14.92 -11.48 20.62
N ASN A 248 -14.24 -12.42 19.97
CA ASN A 248 -13.21 -13.26 20.59
C ASN A 248 -11.82 -13.18 19.93
N GLY A 249 -11.68 -12.49 18.80
CA GLY A 249 -10.39 -12.33 18.10
C GLY A 249 -9.93 -13.58 17.33
N SER A 250 -10.73 -14.65 17.30
CA SER A 250 -10.44 -15.86 16.51
C SER A 250 -10.59 -15.62 15.01
N THR A 251 -9.80 -16.35 14.23
CA THR A 251 -9.85 -16.31 12.77
C THR A 251 -11.01 -17.16 12.24
N GLU A 252 -11.95 -16.53 11.54
CA GLU A 252 -13.03 -17.20 10.79
C GLU A 252 -12.44 -17.98 9.62
N PHE A 253 -11.66 -17.29 8.78
CA PHE A 253 -10.83 -17.90 7.73
C PHE A 253 -9.67 -17.00 7.34
N SER A 254 -8.71 -17.55 6.60
CA SER A 254 -7.69 -16.77 5.91
C SER A 254 -7.55 -17.25 4.46
N PHE A 255 -7.49 -16.31 3.53
CA PHE A 255 -7.36 -16.58 2.10
C PHE A 255 -6.00 -16.10 1.60
N ILE A 256 -5.31 -16.92 0.82
CA ILE A 256 -4.09 -16.53 0.09
C ILE A 256 -4.24 -16.88 -1.40
N PRO A 257 -4.04 -15.93 -2.32
CA PRO A 257 -3.99 -16.22 -3.74
C PRO A 257 -2.94 -17.27 -4.08
N ARG A 258 -3.27 -18.16 -5.03
CA ARG A 258 -2.43 -19.27 -5.48
C ARG A 258 -1.03 -18.81 -5.90
N GLU A 259 -0.94 -17.67 -6.59
CA GLU A 259 0.32 -17.11 -7.08
C GLU A 259 1.24 -16.60 -5.96
N LEU A 260 0.69 -16.28 -4.78
CA LEU A 260 1.48 -15.84 -3.63
C LEU A 260 2.00 -17.01 -2.78
N LEU A 261 1.53 -18.24 -3.02
CA LEU A 261 2.01 -19.43 -2.30
C LEU A 261 3.52 -19.66 -2.49
N VAL A 262 4.07 -19.22 -3.63
CA VAL A 262 5.49 -19.30 -3.93
C VAL A 262 6.36 -18.54 -2.93
N ASN A 263 5.83 -17.48 -2.31
CA ASN A 263 6.55 -16.64 -1.35
C ASN A 263 6.56 -17.23 0.07
N LEU A 264 5.73 -18.22 0.38
CA LEU A 264 5.57 -18.74 1.75
C LEU A 264 6.88 -19.28 2.34
N LYS A 265 7.72 -19.92 1.53
CA LYS A 265 9.05 -20.37 1.96
C LYS A 265 9.93 -19.19 2.40
N LEU A 266 9.89 -18.10 1.63
CA LEU A 266 10.70 -16.92 1.88
C LEU A 266 10.31 -16.25 3.20
N TYR A 267 9.02 -16.12 3.48
CA TYR A 267 8.53 -15.60 4.75
C TYR A 267 8.87 -16.53 5.93
N LYS A 268 8.59 -17.84 5.79
CA LYS A 268 8.91 -18.84 6.83
C LYS A 268 10.40 -18.82 7.19
N ASP A 269 11.28 -18.96 6.21
CA ASP A 269 12.71 -19.08 6.48
C ASP A 269 13.30 -17.75 6.99
N ASN A 270 12.61 -16.62 6.73
CA ASN A 270 12.97 -15.27 7.13
C ASN A 270 14.48 -14.95 7.01
N LEU A 271 15.12 -15.47 5.96
CA LEU A 271 16.56 -15.37 5.81
C LEU A 271 16.95 -13.93 5.56
N VAL A 272 17.69 -13.35 6.49
CA VAL A 272 18.35 -12.06 6.31
C VAL A 272 19.43 -12.26 5.25
N GLY A 273 19.32 -11.60 4.10
CA GLY A 273 20.44 -11.53 3.16
C GLY A 273 21.63 -10.89 3.86
N GLY A 274 22.56 -11.72 4.31
CA GLY A 274 23.59 -11.34 5.29
C GLY A 274 23.90 -12.41 6.34
N GLY A 275 23.18 -13.55 6.36
CA GLY A 275 23.60 -14.71 7.14
C GLY A 275 24.96 -15.25 6.66
N ASN A 276 25.99 -15.10 7.50
CA ASN A 276 27.31 -15.69 7.33
C ASN A 276 27.23 -17.23 7.21
N HIS A 277 26.99 -17.73 6.01
CA HIS A 277 27.43 -19.06 5.59
C HIS A 277 28.46 -18.85 4.48
N TYR A 278 29.72 -18.63 4.86
CA TYR A 278 30.88 -18.64 3.96
C TYR A 278 31.22 -20.08 3.53
N SER A 279 30.25 -20.78 2.97
CA SER A 279 30.46 -21.99 2.19
C SER A 279 29.78 -21.77 0.85
N GLY A 280 30.57 -21.33 -0.13
CA GLY A 280 30.09 -21.28 -1.52
C GLY A 280 29.66 -22.68 -1.99
N PRO A 281 28.82 -22.75 -3.03
CA PRO A 281 28.37 -24.03 -3.55
C PRO A 281 29.56 -24.93 -3.94
N SER A 282 29.55 -26.19 -3.52
CA SER A 282 30.61 -27.17 -3.82
C SER A 282 30.41 -27.90 -5.16
N SER A 283 29.28 -27.66 -5.82
CA SER A 283 28.93 -28.19 -7.14
C SER A 283 28.01 -27.24 -7.90
N ASP A 284 27.87 -27.44 -9.21
CA ASP A 284 26.95 -26.69 -10.08
C ASP A 284 25.50 -26.68 -9.55
N ALA A 285 25.09 -27.71 -8.81
CA ALA A 285 23.73 -27.80 -8.24
C ALA A 285 23.38 -26.70 -7.23
N GLY A 286 24.39 -26.00 -6.69
CA GLY A 286 24.19 -24.85 -5.80
C GLY A 286 24.25 -23.49 -6.51
N CYS A 287 24.37 -23.48 -7.84
CA CYS A 287 24.25 -22.28 -8.67
C CYS A 287 22.84 -22.21 -9.25
N VAL A 288 22.10 -21.13 -8.97
CA VAL A 288 20.72 -20.96 -9.48
C VAL A 288 20.56 -19.66 -10.25
N TRP A 289 19.65 -19.65 -11.20
CA TRP A 289 19.33 -18.43 -11.94
C TRP A 289 18.59 -17.45 -11.03
N ASP A 290 19.01 -16.19 -11.07
CA ASP A 290 18.33 -15.11 -10.38
C ASP A 290 17.16 -14.63 -11.24
N TYR A 291 15.94 -14.88 -10.78
CA TYR A 291 14.72 -14.44 -11.47
C TYR A 291 14.33 -13.00 -11.12
N GLN A 292 15.02 -12.36 -10.17
CA GLN A 292 14.83 -10.95 -9.83
C GLN A 292 15.70 -10.04 -10.71
N ILE A 293 16.82 -10.55 -11.23
CA ILE A 293 17.74 -9.81 -12.12
C ILE A 293 18.04 -10.67 -13.36
N PRO A 294 17.46 -10.36 -14.54
CA PRO A 294 17.72 -11.11 -15.76
C PRO A 294 19.22 -11.15 -16.11
N GLY A 295 19.78 -12.33 -16.35
CA GLY A 295 21.17 -12.49 -16.80
C GLY A 295 22.18 -12.93 -15.73
N LYS A 296 21.77 -13.12 -14.47
CA LYS A 296 22.69 -13.44 -13.37
C LYS A 296 22.45 -14.81 -12.73
N CYS A 297 23.55 -15.47 -12.37
CA CYS A 297 23.55 -16.69 -11.59
C CYS A 297 23.95 -16.37 -10.15
N ILE A 298 23.18 -16.82 -9.18
CA ILE A 298 23.46 -16.65 -7.76
C ILE A 298 23.99 -17.95 -7.14
N PRO A 299 24.95 -17.84 -6.19
CA PRO A 299 25.58 -16.60 -5.77
C PRO A 299 26.64 -16.12 -6.80
N GLU A 300 26.57 -14.83 -7.17
CA GLU A 300 27.29 -14.21 -8.30
C GLU A 300 28.82 -14.36 -8.23
N TYR A 301 29.35 -14.55 -7.02
CA TYR A 301 30.78 -14.69 -6.80
C TYR A 301 31.30 -16.07 -7.24
N TRP A 302 30.57 -17.15 -6.91
CA TRP A 302 30.98 -18.54 -7.21
C TRP A 302 30.41 -19.06 -8.52
N CYS A 303 29.33 -18.48 -9.02
CA CYS A 303 28.58 -19.01 -10.15
C CYS A 303 28.65 -18.07 -11.36
N SER A 304 28.71 -18.64 -12.56
CA SER A 304 28.55 -17.90 -13.81
C SER A 304 27.63 -18.64 -14.77
N TYR A 305 27.02 -17.89 -15.69
CA TYR A 305 26.22 -18.46 -16.75
C TYR A 305 27.14 -19.14 -17.78
N GLN A 306 26.98 -20.43 -17.94
CA GLN A 306 27.76 -21.27 -18.83
C GLN A 306 26.84 -22.28 -19.51
N TYR A 307 26.16 -21.91 -20.59
CA TYR A 307 25.25 -22.80 -21.30
C TYR A 307 25.93 -24.08 -21.82
N ARG A 308 25.29 -25.25 -21.65
CA ARG A 308 25.65 -26.52 -22.30
C ARG A 308 24.47 -27.05 -23.13
N PHE A 309 24.80 -27.75 -24.21
CA PHE A 309 23.81 -28.43 -25.04
C PHE A 309 22.96 -29.39 -24.19
N LEU A 310 21.63 -29.25 -24.26
CA LEU A 310 20.58 -29.93 -23.46
C LEU A 310 20.18 -29.26 -22.12
N ASP A 311 20.68 -28.07 -21.80
CA ASP A 311 20.07 -27.27 -20.73
C ASP A 311 18.67 -26.80 -21.18
N LEU A 312 17.63 -27.24 -20.47
CA LEU A 312 16.21 -26.93 -20.77
C LEU A 312 15.70 -25.71 -19.98
N HIS A 313 16.40 -25.31 -18.92
CA HIS A 313 16.03 -24.18 -18.06
C HIS A 313 17.25 -23.34 -17.66
N HIS A 314 17.05 -22.05 -17.40
CA HIS A 314 18.12 -21.09 -17.09
C HIS A 314 18.97 -21.47 -15.87
N THR A 315 18.37 -22.09 -14.85
CA THR A 315 19.12 -22.61 -13.69
C THR A 315 20.12 -23.71 -14.07
N GLN A 316 19.83 -24.52 -15.08
CA GLN A 316 20.76 -25.58 -15.52
C GLN A 316 22.00 -24.99 -16.22
N SER A 317 21.87 -23.78 -16.77
CA SER A 317 22.96 -23.02 -17.36
C SER A 317 23.82 -22.28 -16.32
N CYS A 318 23.43 -22.23 -15.05
CA CYS A 318 24.23 -21.64 -13.97
C CYS A 318 25.19 -22.67 -13.37
N ARG A 319 26.49 -22.39 -13.42
CA ARG A 319 27.54 -23.34 -13.02
C ARG A 319 28.66 -22.65 -12.26
N LEU A 320 29.50 -23.42 -11.58
CA LEU A 320 30.64 -22.86 -10.83
C LEU A 320 31.68 -22.23 -11.77
N LYS A 321 32.25 -21.09 -11.34
CA LYS A 321 33.39 -20.47 -12.03
C LYS A 321 34.63 -21.36 -11.90
N ASN A 322 35.36 -21.54 -12.99
CA ASN A 322 36.54 -22.39 -13.04
C ASN A 322 37.80 -21.79 -12.37
N SER A 323 37.77 -20.51 -11.97
CA SER A 323 38.96 -19.72 -11.59
C SER A 323 39.16 -19.53 -10.08
N VAL A 324 38.42 -20.23 -9.21
CA VAL A 324 38.60 -20.09 -7.74
C VAL A 324 39.77 -20.97 -7.27
N PRO A 325 40.81 -20.43 -6.59
CA PRO A 325 41.93 -21.20 -6.06
C PRO A 325 41.47 -22.27 -5.06
N LYS A 326 41.94 -23.53 -5.18
CA LYS A 326 41.52 -24.65 -4.32
C LYS A 326 42.65 -25.26 -3.49
N SER A 327 43.89 -24.95 -3.86
CA SER A 327 45.11 -25.30 -3.15
C SER A 327 46.11 -24.14 -3.13
N ASP A 328 47.11 -24.18 -2.24
CA ASP A 328 48.19 -23.18 -2.20
C ASP A 328 48.88 -23.03 -3.58
N GLY A 329 48.91 -24.09 -4.39
CA GLY A 329 49.52 -24.07 -5.73
C GLY A 329 48.72 -23.30 -6.78
N ASP A 330 47.47 -22.92 -6.47
CA ASP A 330 46.60 -22.13 -7.33
C ASP A 330 46.69 -20.61 -7.03
N CYS A 331 47.53 -20.23 -6.04
CA CYS A 331 47.75 -18.85 -5.64
C CYS A 331 49.05 -18.31 -6.27
N TYR A 332 48.91 -17.27 -7.10
CA TYR A 332 50.03 -16.67 -7.82
C TYR A 332 50.30 -15.24 -7.34
N TYR A 333 51.56 -14.83 -7.38
CA TYR A 333 51.99 -13.49 -7.02
C TYR A 333 51.65 -12.51 -8.15
N ASN A 334 51.17 -11.31 -7.80
CA ASN A 334 50.89 -10.29 -8.80
C ASN A 334 52.18 -9.51 -9.13
N TYR A 335 52.69 -9.69 -10.35
CA TYR A 335 53.88 -9.00 -10.85
C TYR A 335 53.59 -7.62 -11.48
N SER A 336 52.33 -7.14 -11.45
CA SER A 336 51.96 -5.85 -12.02
C SER A 336 52.42 -4.68 -11.16
N LEU A 337 52.99 -3.64 -11.80
CA LEU A 337 53.46 -2.41 -11.15
C LEU A 337 52.34 -1.42 -10.79
N SER A 338 51.09 -1.71 -11.15
CA SER A 338 49.93 -0.83 -10.98
C SER A 338 49.14 -1.05 -9.68
N VAL A 339 49.55 -2.02 -8.84
CA VAL A 339 48.91 -2.42 -7.58
C VAL A 339 50.01 -2.43 -6.50
N PRO A 340 49.72 -2.10 -5.22
CA PRO A 340 50.74 -2.09 -4.17
C PRO A 340 51.58 -3.38 -4.12
N PRO A 341 52.92 -3.27 -4.00
CA PRO A 341 53.80 -4.43 -3.94
C PRO A 341 53.47 -5.29 -2.70
N GLN A 342 53.49 -6.62 -2.87
CA GLN A 342 53.09 -7.68 -1.91
C GLN A 342 51.62 -8.15 -1.96
N THR A 343 51.00 -8.16 -3.15
CA THR A 343 49.64 -8.70 -3.32
C THR A 343 49.63 -9.96 -4.21
N CYS A 344 48.86 -10.96 -3.82
CA CYS A 344 48.56 -12.13 -4.67
C CYS A 344 47.48 -11.75 -5.69
N LEU A 345 47.43 -12.43 -6.84
CA LEU A 345 46.52 -12.11 -7.96
C LEU A 345 45.03 -12.15 -7.57
N GLU A 346 44.66 -13.02 -6.63
CA GLU A 346 43.31 -13.18 -6.09
C GLU A 346 43.33 -12.89 -4.58
N PRO A 347 43.46 -11.61 -4.16
CA PRO A 347 43.73 -11.23 -2.75
C PRO A 347 42.60 -11.63 -1.77
N GLU A 348 41.40 -11.89 -2.29
CA GLU A 348 40.24 -12.38 -1.56
C GLU A 348 40.42 -13.83 -1.12
N PHE A 349 41.15 -14.65 -1.90
CA PHE A 349 41.36 -16.07 -1.63
C PHE A 349 42.79 -16.38 -1.20
N CYS A 350 43.75 -15.60 -1.66
CA CYS A 350 45.18 -15.84 -1.47
C CYS A 350 45.79 -14.70 -0.65
N GLU A 351 46.64 -15.07 0.31
CA GLU A 351 47.45 -14.13 1.09
C GLU A 351 48.94 -14.39 0.85
N TYR A 352 49.72 -13.32 0.92
CA TYR A 352 51.17 -13.47 0.93
C TYR A 352 51.62 -13.89 2.33
N ARG A 353 52.10 -15.13 2.46
CA ARG A 353 52.60 -15.72 3.70
C ARG A 353 53.87 -16.51 3.42
N TYR A 354 55.03 -15.88 3.60
CA TYR A 354 56.34 -16.52 3.39
C TYR A 354 56.58 -17.68 4.37
N LYS A 355 57.15 -18.77 3.87
CA LYS A 355 57.64 -19.91 4.65
C LYS A 355 59.12 -20.14 4.34
N PHE A 356 59.91 -20.44 5.37
CA PHE A 356 61.33 -20.73 5.20
C PHE A 356 61.54 -21.89 4.20
N GLY A 357 62.20 -21.59 3.07
CA GLY A 357 62.37 -22.51 1.95
C GLY A 357 61.70 -22.06 0.64
N ASP A 358 60.86 -21.01 0.66
CA ASP A 358 60.30 -20.42 -0.55
C ASP A 358 61.38 -19.66 -1.33
N ILE A 359 61.57 -20.04 -2.60
CA ILE A 359 62.58 -19.46 -3.50
C ILE A 359 61.97 -18.54 -4.58
N LEU A 360 60.65 -18.62 -4.78
CA LEU A 360 59.88 -17.77 -5.71
C LEU A 360 58.74 -17.06 -4.96
N LEU A 361 58.36 -15.86 -5.43
CA LEU A 361 57.27 -15.08 -4.81
C LEU A 361 55.91 -15.77 -4.91
N ASP A 362 55.65 -16.51 -5.99
CA ASP A 362 54.45 -17.35 -6.13
C ASP A 362 54.33 -18.37 -5.01
N GLN A 363 55.45 -18.96 -4.58
CA GLN A 363 55.44 -19.94 -3.48
C GLN A 363 55.07 -19.32 -2.14
N SER A 364 55.22 -18.00 -2.01
CA SER A 364 54.81 -17.26 -0.83
C SER A 364 53.34 -16.81 -0.89
N CYS A 365 52.67 -16.93 -2.04
CA CYS A 365 51.22 -16.75 -2.16
C CYS A 365 50.50 -18.06 -1.85
N ARG A 366 49.64 -18.06 -0.82
CA ARG A 366 48.99 -19.27 -0.32
C ARG A 366 47.52 -19.01 -0.03
N LEU A 367 46.73 -20.07 0.03
CA LEU A 367 45.31 -19.92 0.37
C LEU A 367 45.17 -19.35 1.78
N ARG A 368 44.28 -18.36 1.89
CA ARG A 368 43.81 -17.87 3.17
C ARG A 368 43.07 -19.00 3.89
N SER A 369 43.29 -19.10 5.20
CA SER A 369 42.46 -19.95 6.06
C SER A 369 41.00 -19.49 6.10
N THR A 370 40.76 -18.20 5.86
CA THR A 370 39.43 -17.59 5.69
C THR A 370 39.46 -16.61 4.50
N PRO A 371 38.80 -16.92 3.38
CA PRO A 371 38.70 -15.98 2.25
C PRO A 371 38.13 -14.63 2.70
N GLN A 372 38.77 -13.54 2.30
CA GLN A 372 38.34 -12.16 2.52
C GLN A 372 37.53 -11.70 1.31
N ILE A 373 36.38 -12.32 1.09
CA ILE A 373 35.45 -11.89 0.06
C ILE A 373 34.87 -10.55 0.53
N PRO A 374 34.94 -9.46 -0.26
CA PRO A 374 34.21 -8.24 0.10
C PRO A 374 32.75 -8.64 0.35
N PRO A 375 32.09 -8.12 1.40
CA PRO A 375 30.69 -8.43 1.62
C PRO A 375 29.98 -8.19 0.30
N PRO A 376 29.12 -9.13 -0.18
CA PRO A 376 28.32 -8.84 -1.36
C PRO A 376 27.71 -7.45 -1.17
N PRO A 377 27.57 -6.63 -2.24
CA PRO A 377 26.73 -5.46 -2.12
C PRO A 377 25.47 -5.95 -1.42
N VAL A 378 25.14 -5.33 -0.29
CA VAL A 378 23.99 -5.75 0.51
C VAL A 378 22.78 -5.41 -0.34
N SER A 379 22.46 -6.24 -1.34
CA SER A 379 21.10 -6.37 -1.82
C SER A 379 20.40 -7.07 -0.67
N LYS A 380 19.99 -6.25 0.30
CA LYS A 380 18.96 -6.61 1.25
C LYS A 380 17.88 -7.28 0.39
N PRO A 381 17.54 -8.56 0.59
CA PRO A 381 16.52 -9.19 -0.22
C PRO A 381 15.29 -8.30 -0.11
N ALA A 382 14.86 -7.76 -1.25
CA ALA A 382 13.75 -6.84 -1.32
C ALA A 382 12.58 -7.52 -0.60
N LYS A 383 11.95 -6.82 0.35
CA LYS A 383 10.79 -7.34 1.06
C LYS A 383 9.75 -7.71 -0.01
N PRO A 384 9.41 -9.00 -0.19
CA PRO A 384 8.38 -9.39 -1.15
C PRO A 384 7.02 -8.87 -0.64
N TYR A 385 6.26 -8.23 -1.52
CA TYR A 385 4.92 -7.77 -1.23
C TYR A 385 3.90 -8.86 -1.55
N GLY A 386 2.88 -8.96 -0.70
CA GLY A 386 1.78 -9.91 -0.82
C GLY A 386 0.45 -9.20 -1.08
N MET A 387 -0.58 -9.53 -0.30
CA MET A 387 -1.88 -8.87 -0.39
C MET A 387 -1.84 -7.58 0.42
N ASP A 388 -1.41 -6.49 -0.21
CA ASP A 388 -1.23 -5.20 0.45
C ASP A 388 -2.02 -4.08 -0.24
N GLY A 389 -2.99 -4.45 -1.09
CA GLY A 389 -3.84 -3.48 -1.77
C GLY A 389 -5.09 -3.08 -1.00
N PRO A 390 -5.78 -2.00 -1.42
CA PRO A 390 -7.07 -1.64 -0.88
C PRO A 390 -8.13 -2.73 -1.07
N MET A 391 -9.15 -2.67 -0.20
CA MET A 391 -10.29 -3.58 -0.16
C MET A 391 -11.60 -2.79 -0.26
N THR A 392 -12.46 -3.20 -1.19
CA THR A 392 -13.84 -2.69 -1.32
C THR A 392 -14.83 -3.74 -0.85
N VAL A 393 -15.89 -3.30 -0.17
CA VAL A 393 -16.99 -4.14 0.30
C VAL A 393 -18.26 -3.81 -0.47
N TRP A 394 -19.00 -4.82 -0.90
CA TRP A 394 -20.40 -4.69 -1.32
C TRP A 394 -21.28 -5.50 -0.38
N MET A 395 -21.94 -4.81 0.54
CA MET A 395 -23.01 -5.36 1.35
C MET A 395 -24.33 -5.05 0.66
N ASN A 396 -24.99 -6.08 0.16
CA ASN A 396 -26.32 -5.98 -0.42
C ASN A 396 -27.32 -6.41 0.64
N ASP A 397 -27.93 -5.42 1.28
CA ASP A 397 -29.04 -5.56 2.23
C ASP A 397 -30.31 -5.10 1.49
N VAL A 398 -31.13 -6.05 1.08
CA VAL A 398 -32.30 -5.81 0.21
C VAL A 398 -33.45 -5.25 1.03
N ASN A 399 -33.55 -5.65 2.29
CA ASN A 399 -34.67 -5.34 3.14
C ASN A 399 -34.44 -4.08 4.02
N GLY A 400 -33.18 -3.67 4.18
CA GLY A 400 -32.75 -2.46 4.88
C GLY A 400 -32.73 -2.58 6.41
N ASP A 401 -32.70 -3.78 6.98
CA ASP A 401 -32.65 -4.03 8.42
C ASP A 401 -31.23 -3.93 9.01
N GLY A 402 -30.21 -3.84 8.15
CA GLY A 402 -28.80 -3.78 8.52
C GLY A 402 -28.19 -5.14 8.89
N ASP A 403 -28.89 -6.23 8.58
CA ASP A 403 -28.42 -7.60 8.67
C ASP A 403 -28.30 -8.21 7.26
N VAL A 404 -27.61 -9.34 7.15
CA VAL A 404 -27.52 -10.14 5.90
C VAL A 404 -27.80 -11.62 6.15
N LEU A 405 -28.06 -11.98 7.41
CA LEU A 405 -28.29 -13.33 7.88
C LEU A 405 -29.62 -13.38 8.63
N GLN A 406 -30.38 -14.47 8.42
CA GLN A 406 -31.68 -14.70 9.06
C GLN A 406 -31.58 -14.97 10.59
N GLY A 407 -30.38 -14.98 11.13
CA GLY A 407 -30.07 -15.36 12.50
C GLY A 407 -28.57 -15.39 12.73
N ASN A 408 -28.15 -15.67 13.96
CA ASN A 408 -26.73 -15.84 14.31
C ASN A 408 -26.05 -17.11 13.70
N ASN A 409 -26.72 -17.79 12.77
CA ASN A 409 -26.22 -18.98 12.13
C ASN A 409 -25.52 -18.59 10.82
N SER A 410 -24.19 -18.65 10.82
CA SER A 410 -23.30 -18.16 9.75
C SER A 410 -23.47 -18.79 8.35
N LEU A 411 -24.50 -19.61 8.13
CA LEU A 411 -24.83 -20.28 6.86
C LEU A 411 -26.18 -19.87 6.25
N LEU A 412 -27.11 -19.27 7.01
CA LEU A 412 -28.44 -18.92 6.51
C LEU A 412 -28.51 -17.44 6.11
N LYS A 413 -28.41 -17.20 4.80
CA LYS A 413 -28.46 -15.85 4.19
C LYS A 413 -29.90 -15.38 4.06
N ASP A 414 -30.13 -14.09 4.22
CA ASP A 414 -31.40 -13.49 3.81
C ASP A 414 -31.58 -13.56 2.29
N PRO A 415 -32.81 -13.75 1.77
CA PRO A 415 -33.02 -13.96 0.35
C PRO A 415 -32.57 -12.77 -0.51
N GLY A 416 -31.52 -12.98 -1.32
CA GLY A 416 -30.96 -11.96 -2.21
C GLY A 416 -29.85 -11.12 -1.55
N GLU A 417 -29.55 -11.34 -0.28
CA GLU A 417 -28.58 -10.56 0.47
C GLU A 417 -27.21 -11.23 0.49
N HIS A 418 -26.17 -10.40 0.49
CA HIS A 418 -24.80 -10.90 0.45
C HIS A 418 -23.77 -9.86 0.87
N VAL A 419 -22.58 -10.34 1.19
CA VAL A 419 -21.39 -9.53 1.43
C VAL A 419 -20.26 -10.00 0.52
N TYR A 420 -19.87 -9.15 -0.43
CA TYR A 420 -18.74 -9.41 -1.34
C TYR A 420 -17.55 -8.51 -0.98
N LEU A 421 -16.34 -9.08 -1.08
CA LEU A 421 -15.08 -8.36 -0.94
C LEU A 421 -14.36 -8.33 -2.29
N TYR A 422 -13.90 -7.15 -2.69
CA TYR A 422 -13.01 -6.96 -3.83
C TYR A 422 -11.63 -6.60 -3.33
N LEU A 423 -10.64 -7.45 -3.66
CA LEU A 423 -9.29 -7.38 -3.12
C LEU A 423 -8.31 -7.10 -4.25
N THR A 424 -7.35 -6.24 -3.96
CA THR A 424 -6.23 -5.90 -4.85
C THR A 424 -4.90 -6.23 -4.19
N MET A 425 -3.82 -6.23 -4.96
CA MET A 425 -2.52 -6.73 -4.51
C MET A 425 -1.47 -5.63 -4.34
N ARG A 426 -1.67 -4.43 -4.89
CA ARG A 426 -0.62 -3.41 -5.00
C ARG A 426 0.67 -4.00 -5.59
N ARG A 427 1.81 -3.86 -4.92
CA ARG A 427 3.12 -4.39 -5.33
C ARG A 427 3.18 -5.92 -5.33
N GLY A 428 2.19 -6.61 -4.76
CA GLY A 428 2.14 -8.06 -4.75
C GLY A 428 1.76 -8.69 -6.08
N GLY A 429 1.07 -7.96 -6.96
CA GLY A 429 0.65 -8.46 -8.28
C GLY A 429 -0.37 -7.58 -9.00
N SER A 430 -0.88 -8.08 -10.12
CA SER A 430 -1.79 -7.36 -11.02
C SER A 430 -3.22 -7.92 -11.04
N ASN A 431 -3.54 -8.83 -10.11
CA ASN A 431 -4.85 -9.48 -10.09
C ASN A 431 -5.83 -8.74 -9.16
N ILE A 432 -7.12 -8.89 -9.46
CA ILE A 432 -8.24 -8.43 -8.62
C ILE A 432 -9.11 -9.64 -8.30
N TYR A 433 -9.43 -9.84 -7.02
CA TYR A 433 -10.18 -10.98 -6.51
C TYR A 433 -11.55 -10.55 -5.99
N ALA A 434 -12.60 -11.28 -6.33
CA ALA A 434 -13.92 -11.12 -5.70
C ALA A 434 -14.29 -12.33 -4.85
N LEU A 435 -14.54 -12.12 -3.56
CA LEU A 435 -14.96 -13.17 -2.62
C LEU A 435 -16.37 -12.90 -2.13
N ASP A 436 -17.26 -13.90 -2.19
CA ASP A 436 -18.47 -13.92 -1.38
C ASP A 436 -18.10 -14.44 0.02
N VAL A 437 -18.25 -13.56 1.00
CA VAL A 437 -17.94 -13.80 2.41
C VAL A 437 -19.19 -13.80 3.28
N THR A 438 -20.37 -13.89 2.67
CA THR A 438 -21.64 -13.93 3.41
C THR A 438 -21.65 -15.10 4.40
N ALA A 439 -21.18 -16.28 3.95
CA ALA A 439 -20.96 -17.46 4.78
C ALA A 439 -19.47 -17.64 5.05
N ARG A 440 -18.97 -17.13 6.18
CA ARG A 440 -17.53 -17.12 6.51
C ARG A 440 -16.90 -18.49 6.72
N SER A 441 -17.70 -19.52 7.03
CA SER A 441 -17.26 -20.92 7.11
C SER A 441 -17.10 -21.57 5.72
N GLU A 442 -17.73 -21.02 4.69
CA GLU A 442 -17.69 -21.49 3.30
C GLU A 442 -17.51 -20.32 2.32
N PRO A 443 -16.39 -19.58 2.42
CA PRO A 443 -16.15 -18.43 1.54
C PRO A 443 -16.03 -18.91 0.09
N VAL A 444 -16.57 -18.13 -0.85
CA VAL A 444 -16.59 -18.47 -2.27
C VAL A 444 -15.78 -17.45 -3.07
N LEU A 445 -14.82 -17.92 -3.86
CA LEU A 445 -14.17 -17.08 -4.87
C LEU A 445 -15.13 -16.93 -6.07
N LYS A 446 -15.71 -15.74 -6.24
CA LYS A 446 -16.65 -15.45 -7.33
C LYS A 446 -15.93 -15.42 -8.68
N TRP A 447 -14.90 -14.60 -8.78
CA TRP A 447 -14.12 -14.42 -10.00
C TRP A 447 -12.75 -13.82 -9.69
N VAL A 448 -11.85 -13.92 -10.68
CA VAL A 448 -10.54 -13.27 -10.68
C VAL A 448 -10.36 -12.52 -11.99
N ILE A 449 -10.05 -11.22 -11.89
CA ILE A 449 -9.54 -10.47 -13.04
C ILE A 449 -8.02 -10.59 -13.00
N ARG A 450 -7.44 -11.04 -14.11
CA ARG A 450 -6.00 -11.24 -14.26
C ARG A 450 -5.38 -10.20 -15.19
N GLY A 451 -4.32 -9.54 -14.74
CA GLY A 451 -3.55 -8.58 -15.53
C GLY A 451 -2.41 -9.22 -16.32
N ASP A 452 -1.86 -8.49 -17.30
CA ASP A 452 -0.94 -9.01 -18.32
C ASP A 452 0.44 -9.39 -17.77
N ARG A 453 1.08 -8.52 -16.95
CA ARG A 453 2.50 -8.71 -16.53
C ARG A 453 2.76 -9.81 -15.48
N ASP A 454 1.77 -10.63 -15.12
CA ASP A 454 1.97 -11.77 -14.20
C ASP A 454 2.53 -13.04 -14.91
N ARG A 455 2.96 -12.90 -16.19
CA ARG A 455 3.44 -14.00 -17.05
C ARG A 455 4.56 -14.84 -16.43
N ASP A 456 5.43 -14.22 -15.62
CA ASP A 456 6.61 -14.91 -15.05
C ASP A 456 6.31 -15.66 -13.75
N ARG A 457 5.17 -15.39 -13.08
CA ARG A 457 4.72 -16.11 -11.87
C ARG A 457 3.62 -17.14 -12.14
N GLN A 458 3.03 -17.13 -13.33
CA GLN A 458 1.95 -18.03 -13.72
C GLN A 458 2.46 -19.13 -14.65
N ALA A 459 2.68 -20.33 -14.11
CA ALA A 459 2.94 -21.53 -14.90
C ALA A 459 1.74 -21.99 -15.77
N ASP A 460 0.59 -21.30 -15.73
CA ASP A 460 -0.70 -21.77 -16.25
C ASP A 460 -1.44 -20.76 -17.16
N SER A 461 -0.86 -19.61 -17.50
CA SER A 461 -1.48 -18.69 -18.46
C SER A 461 -0.51 -18.28 -19.56
N THR A 462 -0.46 -19.09 -20.61
CA THR A 462 0.22 -18.73 -21.87
C THR A 462 -0.60 -17.78 -22.74
N THR A 463 -1.82 -17.41 -22.30
CA THR A 463 -2.75 -16.54 -23.02
C THR A 463 -3.04 -15.28 -22.23
N LEU A 464 -2.75 -14.14 -22.86
CA LEU A 464 -3.13 -12.81 -22.40
C LEU A 464 -4.63 -12.75 -22.15
N ASN A 465 -5.05 -12.07 -21.08
CA ASN A 465 -6.45 -11.69 -20.93
C ASN A 465 -6.72 -10.49 -21.85
N PRO A 466 -7.37 -10.68 -23.01
CA PRO A 466 -7.54 -9.60 -23.98
C PRO A 466 -8.48 -8.51 -23.47
N ASP A 467 -9.25 -8.78 -22.40
CA ASP A 467 -10.15 -7.79 -21.83
C ASP A 467 -9.40 -6.74 -21.01
N PHE A 468 -8.25 -7.07 -20.42
CA PHE A 468 -7.49 -6.21 -19.49
C PHE A 468 -6.00 -6.07 -19.87
N PRO A 469 -5.68 -5.62 -21.10
CA PRO A 469 -4.30 -5.52 -21.57
C PRO A 469 -3.46 -4.47 -20.82
N GLU A 470 -4.11 -3.48 -20.20
CA GLU A 470 -3.43 -2.40 -19.48
C GLU A 470 -3.35 -2.64 -17.97
N LEU A 471 -3.83 -3.78 -17.46
CA LEU A 471 -3.90 -4.01 -16.01
C LEU A 471 -2.51 -4.35 -15.43
N GLY A 472 -1.90 -3.35 -14.79
CA GLY A 472 -0.63 -3.41 -14.08
C GLY A 472 -0.81 -3.79 -12.61
N GLN A 473 0.13 -3.37 -11.75
CA GLN A 473 0.00 -3.60 -10.31
C GLN A 473 -1.28 -2.93 -9.78
N THR A 474 -2.12 -3.67 -9.06
CA THR A 474 -3.47 -3.22 -8.69
C THR A 474 -3.43 -2.30 -7.47
N TRP A 475 -3.06 -1.04 -7.68
CA TRP A 475 -3.00 -0.01 -6.64
C TRP A 475 -4.35 0.69 -6.43
N SER A 476 -5.12 0.86 -7.50
CA SER A 476 -6.43 1.52 -7.50
C SER A 476 -7.47 0.58 -6.91
N ALA A 477 -8.19 1.06 -5.89
CA ALA A 477 -9.33 0.35 -5.32
C ALA A 477 -10.46 0.23 -6.36
N PRO A 478 -11.09 -0.95 -6.54
CA PRO A 478 -12.32 -1.09 -7.29
C PRO A 478 -13.44 -0.32 -6.59
N THR A 479 -13.76 0.88 -7.08
CA THR A 479 -14.83 1.69 -6.52
C THR A 479 -16.16 1.09 -6.95
N LEU A 480 -16.93 0.60 -5.97
CA LEU A 480 -18.30 0.15 -6.20
C LEU A 480 -19.14 1.33 -6.72
N ALA A 481 -19.98 1.09 -7.70
CA ALA A 481 -20.86 2.10 -8.28
C ALA A 481 -22.11 1.44 -8.87
N LYS A 482 -23.19 2.21 -9.01
CA LYS A 482 -24.36 1.79 -9.78
C LYS A 482 -24.51 2.70 -10.99
N VAL A 483 -24.77 2.09 -12.15
CA VAL A 483 -24.86 2.80 -13.43
C VAL A 483 -26.04 2.30 -14.23
N ARG A 484 -26.60 3.15 -15.11
CA ARG A 484 -27.44 2.67 -16.20
C ARG A 484 -26.52 2.12 -17.29
N PHE A 485 -26.72 0.88 -17.73
CA PHE A 485 -25.95 0.28 -18.82
C PHE A 485 -26.85 -0.54 -19.74
N ASN A 486 -26.91 -0.15 -21.02
CA ASN A 486 -27.77 -0.77 -22.03
C ASN A 486 -29.24 -0.90 -21.58
N GLY A 487 -29.79 0.21 -21.05
CA GLY A 487 -31.20 0.27 -20.60
C GLY A 487 -31.53 -0.42 -19.27
N SER A 488 -30.55 -0.95 -18.54
CA SER A 488 -30.76 -1.56 -17.21
C SER A 488 -29.78 -1.04 -16.17
N ASP A 489 -30.23 -0.89 -14.94
CA ASP A 489 -29.34 -0.56 -13.82
C ASP A 489 -28.40 -1.75 -13.54
N ARG A 490 -27.12 -1.47 -13.28
CA ARG A 490 -26.12 -2.48 -12.95
C ARG A 490 -25.24 -2.01 -11.81
N GLN A 491 -24.93 -2.94 -10.91
CA GLN A 491 -23.82 -2.77 -9.99
C GLN A 491 -22.51 -3.05 -10.72
N VAL A 492 -21.58 -2.11 -10.65
CA VAL A 492 -20.30 -2.17 -11.33
C VAL A 492 -19.15 -1.81 -10.39
N LEU A 493 -17.94 -2.15 -10.81
CA LEU A 493 -16.71 -1.64 -10.21
C LEU A 493 -15.99 -0.77 -11.23
N LEU A 494 -15.58 0.42 -10.81
CA LEU A 494 -14.79 1.38 -11.58
C LEU A 494 -13.41 1.49 -10.95
N PHE A 495 -12.34 1.31 -11.73
CA PHE A 495 -10.96 1.42 -11.23
C PHE A 495 -9.96 1.85 -12.31
N GLY A 496 -8.86 2.46 -11.87
CA GLY A 496 -7.67 2.68 -12.70
C GLY A 496 -6.93 1.37 -12.97
N ALA A 497 -6.29 1.27 -14.13
CA ALA A 497 -5.60 0.06 -14.57
C ALA A 497 -4.30 -0.22 -13.80
N GLY A 498 -3.94 0.63 -12.83
CA GLY A 498 -2.91 0.35 -11.85
C GLY A 498 -1.57 1.00 -12.18
N TYR A 499 -0.51 0.41 -11.63
CA TYR A 499 0.84 0.98 -11.63
C TYR A 499 1.81 0.16 -12.47
N ASP A 500 2.63 0.86 -13.25
CA ASP A 500 3.81 0.31 -13.89
C ASP A 500 5.02 0.43 -12.96
N GLN A 501 5.60 -0.71 -12.59
CA GLN A 501 6.76 -0.75 -11.68
C GLN A 501 7.98 -0.02 -12.26
N ASP A 502 8.08 0.10 -13.58
CA ASP A 502 9.18 0.79 -14.24
C ASP A 502 9.22 2.29 -13.87
N ALA A 503 8.10 2.85 -13.37
CA ALA A 503 8.04 4.19 -12.83
C ALA A 503 8.81 4.39 -11.51
N ASP A 504 9.18 3.31 -10.79
CA ASP A 504 9.98 3.39 -9.56
C ASP A 504 11.38 4.00 -9.83
N GLU A 505 11.90 3.83 -11.05
CA GLU A 505 13.24 4.27 -11.45
C GLU A 505 13.22 5.63 -12.17
N GLN A 506 12.04 6.19 -12.42
CA GLN A 506 11.87 7.43 -13.16
C GLN A 506 12.13 8.67 -12.29
N THR A 507 13.14 9.44 -12.65
CA THR A 507 13.45 10.73 -12.00
C THR A 507 12.70 11.92 -12.61
N THR A 508 12.12 11.76 -13.80
CA THR A 508 11.23 12.69 -14.50
C THR A 508 9.94 11.98 -14.91
N ILE A 509 8.90 12.70 -15.34
CA ILE A 509 7.74 12.05 -15.96
C ILE A 509 8.15 11.44 -17.30
N GLY A 510 7.90 10.14 -17.46
CA GLY A 510 8.04 9.40 -18.71
C GLY A 510 6.80 8.55 -18.95
N ASN A 511 6.53 8.21 -20.21
CA ASN A 511 5.43 7.34 -20.55
C ASN A 511 5.59 5.99 -19.84
N ASN A 512 4.47 5.40 -19.44
CA ASN A 512 4.46 4.05 -18.87
C ASN A 512 4.15 3.03 -19.96
N ASP A 513 4.41 1.76 -19.69
CA ASP A 513 4.10 0.63 -20.56
C ASP A 513 2.79 -0.08 -20.19
N ILE A 514 2.29 0.13 -18.97
CA ILE A 514 1.04 -0.43 -18.48
C ILE A 514 0.35 0.51 -17.48
N GLY A 515 -0.89 0.20 -17.08
CA GLY A 515 -1.63 0.93 -16.06
C GLY A 515 -2.35 2.18 -16.56
N ARG A 516 -2.40 2.40 -17.89
CA ARG A 516 -2.82 3.67 -18.49
C ARG A 516 -4.29 3.73 -18.93
N ALA A 517 -5.15 3.00 -18.22
CA ALA A 517 -6.56 2.87 -18.58
C ALA A 517 -7.46 3.01 -17.35
N VAL A 518 -8.74 3.20 -17.60
CA VAL A 518 -9.83 3.06 -16.62
C VAL A 518 -10.73 1.94 -17.09
N TYR A 519 -11.11 1.05 -16.18
CA TYR A 519 -11.99 -0.08 -16.44
C TYR A 519 -13.30 0.03 -15.66
N MET A 520 -14.38 -0.40 -16.30
CA MET A 520 -15.66 -0.71 -15.67
C MET A 520 -15.96 -2.19 -15.87
N VAL A 521 -16.23 -2.90 -14.78
CA VAL A 521 -16.61 -4.31 -14.80
C VAL A 521 -17.92 -4.53 -14.07
N ASP A 522 -18.65 -5.58 -14.45
CA ASP A 522 -19.82 -6.05 -13.72
C ASP A 522 -19.39 -6.59 -12.35
N ALA A 523 -20.00 -6.10 -11.28
CA ALA A 523 -19.54 -6.38 -9.91
C ALA A 523 -19.73 -7.86 -9.52
N ASP A 524 -20.78 -8.52 -10.02
CA ASP A 524 -21.07 -9.92 -9.69
C ASP A 524 -20.23 -10.90 -10.50
N THR A 525 -19.91 -10.56 -11.76
CA THR A 525 -19.28 -11.49 -12.71
C THR A 525 -17.82 -11.16 -13.05
N GLY A 526 -17.34 -9.95 -12.77
CA GLY A 526 -16.00 -9.48 -13.12
C GLY A 526 -15.79 -9.22 -14.61
N LYS A 527 -16.85 -9.34 -15.43
CA LYS A 527 -16.79 -9.14 -16.88
C LYS A 527 -16.59 -7.64 -17.19
N LYS A 528 -15.64 -7.32 -18.07
CA LYS A 528 -15.48 -5.95 -18.60
C LYS A 528 -16.76 -5.50 -19.32
N LEU A 529 -17.26 -4.34 -18.93
CA LEU A 529 -18.40 -3.66 -19.54
C LEU A 529 -17.98 -2.45 -20.37
N TRP A 530 -16.93 -1.73 -19.94
CA TRP A 530 -16.44 -0.54 -20.62
C TRP A 530 -14.98 -0.25 -20.22
N SER A 531 -14.23 0.44 -21.08
CA SER A 531 -12.92 1.01 -20.73
C SER A 531 -12.61 2.34 -21.41
N ALA A 532 -11.81 3.18 -20.76
CA ALA A 532 -11.11 4.31 -21.37
C ALA A 532 -9.59 4.10 -21.35
N GLY A 533 -8.89 4.52 -22.40
CA GLY A 533 -7.44 4.39 -22.50
C GLY A 533 -6.89 5.11 -23.73
N ASN A 534 -5.57 5.04 -23.95
CA ASN A 534 -4.93 5.70 -25.11
C ASN A 534 -5.48 5.17 -26.44
N SER A 535 -5.51 3.85 -26.60
CA SER A 535 -5.96 3.17 -27.82
C SER A 535 -6.62 1.83 -27.50
N GLY A 536 -7.43 1.30 -28.43
CA GLY A 536 -8.08 0.00 -28.28
C GLY A 536 -9.16 -0.07 -27.19
N ALA A 537 -9.59 1.07 -26.66
CA ALA A 537 -10.61 1.19 -25.62
C ALA A 537 -11.97 1.62 -26.22
N ASP A 538 -13.05 1.46 -25.45
CA ASP A 538 -14.38 1.96 -25.82
C ASP A 538 -14.42 3.49 -25.90
N LEU A 539 -13.66 4.18 -25.03
CA LEU A 539 -13.37 5.61 -25.12
C LEU A 539 -11.85 5.82 -25.27
N ASN A 540 -11.42 6.24 -26.46
CA ASN A 540 -10.00 6.49 -26.74
C ASN A 540 -9.63 7.94 -26.41
N LEU A 541 -8.65 8.12 -25.53
CA LEU A 541 -8.13 9.41 -25.07
C LEU A 541 -6.60 9.40 -25.22
N SER A 542 -6.09 10.02 -26.29
CA SER A 542 -4.69 9.93 -26.73
C SER A 542 -3.64 10.35 -25.70
N ASP A 543 -4.04 11.12 -24.68
CA ASP A 543 -3.14 11.67 -23.67
C ASP A 543 -3.04 10.77 -22.42
N MET A 544 -3.75 9.64 -22.38
CA MET A 544 -3.67 8.63 -21.31
C MET A 544 -2.38 7.80 -21.43
N ASP A 545 -1.24 8.46 -21.24
CA ASP A 545 0.10 7.87 -21.38
C ASP A 545 0.71 7.37 -20.06
N TYR A 546 0.03 7.63 -18.94
CA TYR A 546 0.58 7.44 -17.60
C TYR A 546 -0.27 6.48 -16.76
N SER A 547 0.39 5.75 -15.86
CA SER A 547 -0.27 4.84 -14.93
C SER A 547 -1.29 5.57 -14.04
N ILE A 548 -2.42 4.91 -13.79
CA ILE A 548 -3.53 5.39 -12.95
C ILE A 548 -3.63 4.49 -11.70
N PRO A 549 -2.76 4.72 -10.68
CA PRO A 549 -2.77 3.95 -9.45
C PRO A 549 -3.81 4.45 -8.43
N ALA A 550 -4.33 5.66 -8.59
CA ALA A 550 -5.27 6.27 -7.65
C ALA A 550 -6.68 5.67 -7.78
N ASP A 551 -7.43 5.66 -6.68
CA ASP A 551 -8.86 5.31 -6.74
C ASP A 551 -9.64 6.40 -7.50
N LEU A 552 -10.77 5.99 -8.08
CA LEU A 552 -11.64 6.92 -8.81
C LEU A 552 -12.62 7.61 -7.86
N ALA A 553 -12.86 8.90 -8.10
CA ALA A 553 -13.94 9.63 -7.44
C ALA A 553 -15.22 9.51 -8.27
N VAL A 554 -16.15 8.66 -7.83
CA VAL A 554 -17.44 8.41 -8.47
C VAL A 554 -18.52 9.29 -7.86
N ILE A 555 -19.27 10.01 -8.70
CA ILE A 555 -20.22 11.04 -8.27
C ILE A 555 -21.63 10.74 -8.83
N ASP A 556 -22.61 10.74 -7.94
CA ASP A 556 -24.05 10.82 -8.19
C ASP A 556 -24.50 12.19 -7.68
N ILE A 557 -24.72 13.16 -8.58
CA ILE A 557 -24.94 14.58 -8.22
C ILE A 557 -26.40 14.89 -7.91
N ASP A 558 -27.34 14.08 -8.41
CA ASP A 558 -28.77 14.29 -8.20
C ASP A 558 -29.37 13.33 -7.16
N ASN A 559 -28.54 12.44 -6.60
CA ASN A 559 -28.88 11.46 -5.58
C ASN A 559 -29.99 10.50 -6.04
N ASN A 560 -29.97 10.11 -7.31
CA ASN A 560 -30.90 9.14 -7.88
C ASN A 560 -30.40 7.68 -7.75
N GLY A 561 -29.19 7.48 -7.20
CA GLY A 561 -28.55 6.18 -7.02
C GLY A 561 -27.77 5.71 -8.26
N LEU A 562 -27.57 6.55 -9.26
CA LEU A 562 -26.78 6.28 -10.47
C LEU A 562 -25.59 7.24 -10.53
N THR A 563 -24.46 6.74 -11.01
CA THR A 563 -23.29 7.57 -11.27
C THR A 563 -23.56 8.49 -12.45
N ASP A 564 -23.31 9.78 -12.29
CA ASP A 564 -23.40 10.80 -13.34
C ASP A 564 -22.05 11.10 -13.96
N TYR A 565 -21.00 11.15 -13.16
CA TYR A 565 -19.64 11.37 -13.64
C TYR A 565 -18.61 10.87 -12.62
N PHE A 566 -17.38 10.69 -13.08
CA PHE A 566 -16.28 10.29 -12.22
C PHE A 566 -14.96 10.92 -12.66
N PHE A 567 -14.02 10.97 -11.72
CA PHE A 567 -12.69 11.58 -11.93
C PHE A 567 -11.58 10.56 -11.68
N ALA A 568 -10.52 10.67 -12.50
CA ALA A 568 -9.29 9.91 -12.34
C ALA A 568 -8.09 10.86 -12.31
N VAL A 569 -7.00 10.43 -11.67
CA VAL A 569 -5.71 11.12 -11.68
C VAL A 569 -4.61 10.12 -11.98
N ASP A 570 -3.55 10.58 -12.63
CA ASP A 570 -2.44 9.73 -13.03
C ASP A 570 -1.10 10.21 -12.49
N ILE A 571 -0.08 9.34 -12.60
CA ILE A 571 1.28 9.69 -12.19
C ILE A 571 1.95 10.71 -13.11
N GLY A 572 1.33 11.07 -14.24
CA GLY A 572 1.76 12.17 -15.10
C GLY A 572 1.29 13.54 -14.61
N GLY A 573 0.61 13.61 -13.46
CA GLY A 573 0.13 14.86 -12.89
C GLY A 573 -1.12 15.39 -13.60
N GLN A 574 -1.89 14.53 -14.24
CA GLN A 574 -3.11 14.91 -14.96
C GLN A 574 -4.38 14.61 -14.16
N VAL A 575 -5.44 15.36 -14.46
CA VAL A 575 -6.79 15.14 -13.92
C VAL A 575 -7.75 14.91 -15.08
N TRP A 576 -8.52 13.84 -14.97
CA TRP A 576 -9.46 13.37 -15.98
C TRP A 576 -10.88 13.44 -15.44
N ARG A 577 -11.82 13.86 -16.29
CA ARG A 577 -13.26 13.83 -16.03
C ARG A 577 -13.95 12.93 -17.05
N PHE A 578 -14.88 12.12 -16.59
CA PHE A 578 -15.72 11.26 -17.41
C PHE A 578 -17.19 11.48 -17.05
N ASP A 579 -18.04 11.71 -18.03
CA ASP A 579 -19.46 11.98 -17.87
C ASP A 579 -20.28 10.81 -18.43
N VAL A 580 -21.09 10.19 -17.58
CA VAL A 580 -21.90 9.01 -17.89
C VAL A 580 -23.14 9.44 -18.67
N ASN A 581 -23.37 8.80 -19.81
CA ASN A 581 -24.58 8.95 -20.58
C ASN A 581 -25.68 8.02 -20.02
N GLN A 582 -26.63 8.58 -19.27
CA GLN A 582 -27.74 7.81 -18.70
C GLN A 582 -28.66 7.14 -19.76
N ASN A 583 -28.56 7.54 -21.03
CA ASN A 583 -29.30 6.95 -22.16
C ASN A 583 -28.43 6.03 -23.04
N ASN A 584 -27.30 5.54 -22.52
CA ASN A 584 -26.42 4.66 -23.29
C ASN A 584 -27.12 3.36 -23.73
N SER A 585 -26.60 2.82 -24.83
CA SER A 585 -27.04 1.54 -25.43
C SER A 585 -25.98 0.46 -25.31
N GLY A 586 -24.93 0.70 -24.50
CA GLY A 586 -23.77 -0.17 -24.35
C GLY A 586 -22.46 0.62 -24.25
N ALA A 587 -21.34 -0.10 -24.37
CA ALA A 587 -20.01 0.43 -24.11
C ALA A 587 -19.62 1.62 -25.01
N TRP A 588 -19.92 1.53 -26.31
CA TRP A 588 -19.50 2.52 -27.31
C TRP A 588 -20.01 3.96 -27.06
N ASN A 589 -21.10 4.13 -26.30
CA ASN A 589 -21.62 5.44 -25.90
C ASN A 589 -21.93 5.56 -24.40
N PHE A 590 -21.25 4.75 -23.58
CA PHE A 590 -21.46 4.74 -22.14
C PHE A 590 -21.09 6.08 -21.49
N ALA A 591 -19.94 6.66 -21.84
CA ALA A 591 -19.46 7.91 -21.27
C ALA A 591 -18.67 8.72 -22.29
N THR A 592 -18.67 10.05 -22.12
CA THR A 592 -17.68 10.96 -22.70
C THR A 592 -16.62 11.30 -21.67
N GLY A 593 -15.46 11.81 -22.08
CA GLY A 593 -14.42 12.19 -21.12
C GLY A 593 -13.28 12.95 -21.76
N GLY A 594 -12.42 13.51 -20.91
CA GLY A 594 -11.22 14.22 -21.34
C GLY A 594 -10.36 14.70 -20.17
N ARG A 595 -9.11 15.06 -20.50
CA ARG A 595 -8.17 15.68 -19.56
C ARG A 595 -8.62 17.11 -19.29
N ILE A 596 -8.79 17.46 -18.01
CA ILE A 596 -9.19 18.80 -17.58
C ILE A 596 -8.04 19.60 -16.96
N ALA A 597 -7.00 18.93 -16.47
CA ALA A 597 -5.80 19.58 -15.93
C ALA A 597 -4.52 18.78 -16.19
N ASN A 598 -3.38 19.48 -16.22
CA ASN A 598 -2.03 18.92 -16.26
C ASN A 598 -1.08 19.79 -15.42
N PHE A 599 -0.52 19.22 -14.37
CA PHE A 599 0.32 19.92 -13.40
C PHE A 599 1.76 19.43 -13.35
N SER A 600 2.14 18.43 -14.16
CA SER A 600 3.54 18.02 -14.20
C SER A 600 4.33 18.77 -15.28
N GLY A 601 5.59 19.07 -14.96
CA GLY A 601 6.57 19.57 -15.92
C GLY A 601 7.54 18.48 -16.38
N SER A 602 8.46 18.87 -17.28
CA SER A 602 9.47 17.97 -17.85
C SER A 602 10.76 17.87 -17.01
N SER A 603 10.92 18.72 -15.99
CA SER A 603 12.08 18.70 -15.10
C SER A 603 11.87 17.71 -13.96
N SER A 604 12.96 17.22 -13.33
CA SER A 604 12.83 16.40 -12.12
C SER A 604 12.14 17.14 -10.98
N ALA A 605 12.31 18.46 -10.91
CA ALA A 605 11.74 19.31 -9.88
C ALA A 605 10.23 19.55 -10.07
N ASP A 606 9.74 19.38 -11.30
CA ASP A 606 8.32 19.55 -11.66
C ASP A 606 7.63 18.23 -11.96
N ALA A 607 8.28 17.08 -11.73
CA ALA A 607 7.76 15.74 -11.98
C ALA A 607 6.72 15.32 -10.92
N ARG A 608 5.63 16.08 -10.85
CA ARG A 608 4.56 15.95 -9.85
C ARG A 608 3.63 14.81 -10.24
N ARG A 609 3.46 13.87 -9.33
CA ARG A 609 2.71 12.62 -9.54
C ARG A 609 1.52 12.55 -8.62
N PHE A 610 0.38 12.04 -9.09
CA PHE A 610 -0.80 11.80 -8.26
C PHE A 610 -0.98 10.31 -7.98
N TYR A 611 -1.08 9.96 -6.70
CA TYR A 611 -1.31 8.59 -6.22
C TYR A 611 -2.59 8.45 -5.39
N GLU A 612 -3.07 9.55 -4.82
CA GLU A 612 -4.25 9.57 -3.97
C GLU A 612 -5.51 9.92 -4.76
N ARG A 613 -6.64 9.34 -4.35
CA ARG A 613 -7.96 9.64 -4.92
C ARG A 613 -8.24 11.14 -4.88
N PRO A 614 -8.71 11.76 -5.99
CA PRO A 614 -9.18 13.14 -5.96
C PRO A 614 -10.40 13.26 -5.04
N ASP A 615 -10.47 14.35 -4.27
CA ASP A 615 -11.68 14.65 -3.49
C ASP A 615 -12.55 15.67 -4.23
N VAL A 616 -13.83 15.37 -4.38
CA VAL A 616 -14.76 16.20 -5.14
C VAL A 616 -15.92 16.61 -4.24
N SER A 617 -16.16 17.91 -4.11
CA SER A 617 -17.22 18.46 -3.27
C SER A 617 -17.93 19.61 -3.95
N LEU A 618 -19.22 19.80 -3.67
CA LEU A 618 -19.95 20.99 -4.11
C LEU A 618 -19.55 22.18 -3.24
N SER A 619 -19.20 23.31 -3.84
CA SER A 619 -18.95 24.53 -3.06
C SER A 619 -20.25 25.07 -2.48
N ARG A 620 -20.18 25.52 -1.22
CA ARG A 620 -21.29 26.18 -0.52
C ARG A 620 -21.32 27.69 -0.75
N SER A 621 -20.27 28.23 -1.35
CA SER A 621 -20.05 29.67 -1.47
C SER A 621 -20.46 30.17 -2.85
N VAL A 622 -20.16 29.39 -3.89
CA VAL A 622 -20.46 29.66 -5.30
C VAL A 622 -20.77 28.33 -5.99
N ASP A 623 -21.62 28.33 -7.02
CA ASP A 623 -21.98 27.12 -7.76
C ASP A 623 -20.80 26.62 -8.62
N HIS A 624 -19.97 25.75 -8.03
CA HIS A 624 -18.96 24.94 -8.72
C HIS A 624 -18.62 23.67 -7.91
N LEU A 625 -18.01 22.69 -8.56
CA LEU A 625 -17.35 21.56 -7.89
C LEU A 625 -15.92 21.97 -7.52
N ASN A 626 -15.54 21.75 -6.25
CA ASN A 626 -14.14 21.75 -5.84
C ASN A 626 -13.57 20.36 -6.12
N ILE A 627 -12.49 20.28 -6.91
CA ILE A 627 -11.72 19.06 -7.15
C ILE A 627 -10.35 19.25 -6.52
N VAL A 628 -10.03 18.45 -5.50
CA VAL A 628 -8.79 18.54 -4.73
C VAL A 628 -7.87 17.41 -5.13
N VAL A 629 -6.63 17.76 -5.52
CA VAL A 629 -5.56 16.81 -5.83
C VAL A 629 -4.26 17.31 -5.23
N GLY A 630 -3.42 16.41 -4.72
CA GLY A 630 -2.10 16.76 -4.22
C GLY A 630 -1.05 15.82 -4.74
N SER A 631 0.11 16.38 -5.06
CA SER A 631 1.22 15.61 -5.62
C SER A 631 2.08 15.00 -4.51
N GLY A 632 2.63 13.83 -4.81
CA GLY A 632 3.62 13.19 -3.98
C GLY A 632 4.11 11.89 -4.59
N PHE A 633 5.42 11.71 -4.69
CA PHE A 633 5.99 10.49 -5.23
C PHE A 633 5.96 9.36 -4.20
N ARG A 634 4.85 8.61 -4.16
CA ARG A 634 4.60 7.55 -3.16
C ARG A 634 5.67 6.46 -3.17
N ALA A 635 6.09 5.98 -4.34
CA ALA A 635 7.14 4.97 -4.43
C ALA A 635 8.55 5.48 -4.02
N LYS A 636 8.73 6.80 -3.86
CA LYS A 636 9.98 7.45 -3.47
C LYS A 636 9.71 8.45 -2.35
N PRO A 637 9.24 8.02 -1.17
CA PRO A 637 8.82 8.95 -0.14
C PRO A 637 9.99 9.76 0.44
N LEU A 638 11.22 9.23 0.33
CA LEU A 638 12.46 9.91 0.73
C LEU A 638 13.00 10.91 -0.29
N ASP A 639 12.45 10.98 -1.51
CA ASP A 639 12.91 11.94 -2.51
C ASP A 639 12.65 13.38 -2.07
N THR A 640 13.64 14.25 -2.27
CA THR A 640 13.54 15.69 -1.96
C THR A 640 13.61 16.57 -3.21
N LYS A 641 13.65 15.97 -4.41
CA LYS A 641 13.88 16.69 -5.66
C LYS A 641 12.60 17.31 -6.20
N VAL A 642 11.46 16.63 -6.08
CA VAL A 642 10.17 17.11 -6.59
C VAL A 642 9.61 18.23 -5.70
N ASN A 643 9.19 19.33 -6.32
CA ASN A 643 8.47 20.42 -5.66
C ASN A 643 6.98 20.11 -5.63
N ASP A 644 6.56 19.31 -4.65
CA ASP A 644 5.18 18.88 -4.50
C ASP A 644 4.25 20.01 -4.04
N ARG A 645 2.97 19.87 -4.39
CA ARG A 645 1.93 20.91 -4.25
C ARG A 645 0.57 20.29 -3.96
N LEU A 646 -0.31 21.10 -3.39
CA LEU A 646 -1.74 20.85 -3.30
C LEU A 646 -2.49 21.78 -4.25
N TYR A 647 -3.46 21.24 -4.98
CA TYR A 647 -4.29 21.96 -5.94
C TYR A 647 -5.77 21.82 -5.60
N VAL A 648 -6.52 22.90 -5.83
CA VAL A 648 -7.99 22.92 -5.80
C VAL A 648 -8.47 23.54 -7.10
N ILE A 649 -9.15 22.74 -7.92
CA ILE A 649 -9.77 23.16 -9.18
C ILE A 649 -11.24 23.47 -8.91
N ARG A 650 -11.77 24.52 -9.56
CA ARG A 650 -13.19 24.88 -9.56
C ARG A 650 -13.80 24.55 -10.92
N ASP A 651 -14.63 23.51 -10.96
CA ASP A 651 -15.34 23.10 -12.16
C ASP A 651 -16.79 23.62 -12.15
N PRO A 652 -17.19 24.52 -13.07
CA PRO A 652 -18.55 25.05 -13.11
C PRO A 652 -19.60 24.05 -13.65
N ASN A 653 -19.18 22.94 -14.26
CA ASN A 653 -20.09 22.00 -14.91
C ASN A 653 -20.60 20.96 -13.90
N ILE A 654 -21.56 21.36 -13.06
CA ILE A 654 -22.08 20.51 -11.98
C ILE A 654 -23.02 19.43 -12.50
N TYR A 655 -24.06 19.81 -13.24
CA TYR A 655 -25.16 18.88 -13.57
C TYR A 655 -25.10 18.29 -14.98
N ASN A 656 -24.21 18.79 -15.84
CA ASN A 656 -24.13 18.39 -17.23
C ASN A 656 -22.68 18.20 -17.64
N ALA A 657 -22.46 17.33 -18.62
CA ALA A 657 -21.17 17.20 -19.28
C ALA A 657 -20.74 18.55 -19.89
N PRO A 658 -19.45 18.91 -19.79
CA PRO A 658 -18.95 20.14 -20.38
C PRO A 658 -19.03 20.06 -21.90
N VAL A 659 -19.23 21.20 -22.58
CA VAL A 659 -19.17 21.27 -24.05
C VAL A 659 -17.77 20.91 -24.55
N SER A 660 -16.74 21.18 -23.75
CA SER A 660 -15.35 20.81 -24.01
C SER A 660 -14.62 20.58 -22.68
N TYR A 661 -13.76 19.58 -22.64
CA TYR A 661 -12.87 19.33 -21.50
C TYR A 661 -11.67 20.30 -21.44
N ASN A 662 -11.54 21.21 -22.41
CA ASN A 662 -10.54 22.29 -22.40
C ASN A 662 -11.01 23.48 -21.57
N TYR A 663 -10.70 23.46 -20.27
CA TYR A 663 -11.20 24.43 -19.29
C TYR A 663 -10.49 25.80 -19.28
N ASN A 664 -9.42 25.96 -20.07
CA ASN A 664 -8.60 27.16 -20.13
C ASN A 664 -8.45 27.69 -21.57
N SER A 665 -9.52 28.27 -22.11
CA SER A 665 -9.49 28.95 -23.42
C SER A 665 -8.93 28.09 -24.57
N GLY A 666 -9.29 26.81 -24.61
CA GLY A 666 -8.81 25.85 -25.62
C GLY A 666 -7.64 24.97 -25.16
N SER A 667 -7.14 25.16 -23.94
CA SER A 667 -6.22 24.23 -23.26
C SER A 667 -6.81 23.68 -21.96
N VAL A 668 -6.09 22.75 -21.33
CA VAL A 668 -6.38 22.25 -19.99
C VAL A 668 -5.90 23.23 -18.90
N ILE A 669 -6.34 23.05 -17.66
CA ILE A 669 -5.85 23.82 -16.52
C ILE A 669 -4.40 23.43 -16.21
N ASP A 670 -3.55 24.44 -16.05
CA ASP A 670 -2.18 24.31 -15.53
C ASP A 670 -1.99 25.30 -14.36
N GLU A 671 -0.77 25.39 -13.79
CA GLU A 671 -0.49 26.31 -12.67
C GLU A 671 -0.79 27.79 -13.01
N SER A 672 -0.71 28.20 -14.28
CA SER A 672 -0.95 29.61 -14.68
C SER A 672 -2.42 30.02 -14.58
N ALA A 673 -3.33 29.04 -14.66
CA ALA A 673 -4.77 29.22 -14.51
C ALA A 673 -5.25 29.16 -13.05
N LEU A 674 -4.33 29.03 -12.09
CA LEU A 674 -4.62 28.93 -10.65
C LEU A 674 -3.97 30.09 -9.88
N TYR A 675 -4.57 30.45 -8.75
CA TYR A 675 -4.00 31.40 -7.82
C TYR A 675 -3.00 30.72 -6.86
N ASP A 676 -1.76 31.24 -6.76
CA ASP A 676 -0.81 30.82 -5.73
C ASP A 676 -1.22 31.39 -4.36
N ALA A 677 -1.78 30.52 -3.50
CA ALA A 677 -2.24 30.88 -2.17
C ALA A 677 -1.16 30.67 -1.08
N THR A 678 0.09 30.35 -1.44
CA THR A 678 1.16 29.99 -0.50
C THR A 678 1.44 31.09 0.53
N ASP A 679 1.40 32.36 0.12
CA ASP A 679 1.69 33.50 1.00
C ASP A 679 0.53 33.88 1.95
N ASN A 680 -0.64 33.24 1.80
CA ASN A 680 -1.83 33.50 2.63
C ASN A 680 -2.27 34.98 2.68
N LEU A 681 -2.07 35.72 1.59
CA LEU A 681 -2.35 37.16 1.55
C LEU A 681 -3.83 37.50 1.76
N ILE A 682 -4.75 36.57 1.51
CA ILE A 682 -6.20 36.75 1.77
C ILE A 682 -6.48 36.86 3.27
N GLN A 683 -5.82 36.05 4.11
CA GLN A 683 -6.01 36.10 5.56
C GLN A 683 -5.09 37.13 6.23
N GLN A 684 -3.83 37.23 5.81
CA GLN A 684 -2.79 37.96 6.54
C GLN A 684 -2.25 39.21 5.85
N GLY A 685 -2.63 39.46 4.61
CA GLY A 685 -2.18 40.65 3.88
C GLY A 685 -2.71 41.94 4.52
N ASN A 686 -2.03 43.04 4.27
CA ASN A 686 -2.58 44.37 4.53
C ASN A 686 -3.84 44.63 3.67
N GLY A 687 -4.57 45.73 3.91
CA GLY A 687 -5.84 46.00 3.21
C GLY A 687 -5.75 45.97 1.67
N VAL A 688 -4.66 46.48 1.10
CA VAL A 688 -4.42 46.48 -0.35
C VAL A 688 -4.07 45.09 -0.85
N GLN A 689 -3.17 44.38 -0.15
CA GLN A 689 -2.78 43.02 -0.50
C GLN A 689 -3.98 42.06 -0.48
N ARG A 690 -4.86 42.16 0.53
CA ARG A 690 -6.08 41.35 0.64
C ARG A 690 -7.03 41.60 -0.53
N ALA A 691 -7.30 42.87 -0.84
CA ALA A 691 -8.18 43.23 -1.95
C ALA A 691 -7.66 42.70 -3.29
N ASN A 692 -6.35 42.83 -3.54
CA ASN A 692 -5.70 42.31 -4.74
C ASN A 692 -5.73 40.78 -4.79
N ALA A 693 -5.45 40.10 -3.68
CA ALA A 693 -5.47 38.64 -3.58
C ALA A 693 -6.87 38.05 -3.82
N ILE A 694 -7.91 38.65 -3.23
CA ILE A 694 -9.31 38.24 -3.46
C ILE A 694 -9.69 38.43 -4.93
N SER A 695 -9.31 39.56 -5.53
CA SER A 695 -9.58 39.83 -6.95
C SER A 695 -8.85 38.86 -7.87
N ALA A 696 -7.58 38.54 -7.57
CA ALA A 696 -6.79 37.57 -8.32
C ALA A 696 -7.39 36.16 -8.23
N LEU A 697 -7.80 35.70 -7.05
CA LEU A 697 -8.46 34.41 -6.88
C LEU A 697 -9.82 34.35 -7.59
N GLY A 698 -10.56 35.45 -7.64
CA GLY A 698 -11.90 35.52 -8.21
C GLY A 698 -11.96 35.29 -9.72
N VAL A 699 -10.86 35.52 -10.45
CA VAL A 699 -10.77 35.32 -11.90
C VAL A 699 -10.11 34.00 -12.31
N GLN A 700 -9.52 33.29 -11.35
CA GLN A 700 -8.80 32.03 -11.60
C GLN A 700 -9.72 30.81 -11.49
N LYS A 701 -9.26 29.69 -12.06
CA LYS A 701 -9.97 28.41 -12.06
C LYS A 701 -9.80 27.62 -10.76
N GLY A 702 -9.27 28.25 -9.72
CA GLY A 702 -8.95 27.61 -8.45
C GLY A 702 -7.69 28.19 -7.83
N TRP A 703 -7.04 27.41 -6.98
CA TRP A 703 -5.83 27.81 -6.28
C TRP A 703 -4.91 26.62 -6.01
N TYR A 704 -3.66 26.89 -5.69
CA TYR A 704 -2.71 25.91 -5.20
C TYR A 704 -1.90 26.46 -4.02
N ILE A 705 -1.31 25.56 -3.23
CA ILE A 705 -0.25 25.89 -2.27
C ILE A 705 0.99 25.05 -2.57
N ARG A 706 2.16 25.66 -2.41
CA ARG A 706 3.44 24.96 -2.39
C ARG A 706 3.69 24.41 -1.00
N PHE A 707 4.18 23.17 -0.93
CA PHE A 707 4.70 22.67 0.33
C PHE A 707 6.02 23.37 0.63
N GLU A 708 6.14 23.92 1.85
CA GLU A 708 7.23 24.82 2.22
C GLU A 708 8.41 24.09 2.88
N VAL A 709 8.23 22.81 3.23
CA VAL A 709 9.31 21.95 3.74
C VAL A 709 9.90 21.15 2.57
N SER A 710 11.24 21.07 2.51
CA SER A 710 11.95 20.39 1.42
C SER A 710 11.53 18.92 1.30
N GLY A 711 11.09 18.52 0.10
CA GLY A 711 10.60 17.18 -0.18
C GLY A 711 9.28 16.82 0.50
N GLU A 712 8.57 17.78 1.10
CA GLU A 712 7.24 17.54 1.66
C GLU A 712 6.26 17.21 0.54
N LYS A 713 5.47 16.14 0.75
CA LYS A 713 4.58 15.57 -0.27
C LYS A 713 3.30 15.01 0.32
N LEU A 714 2.23 14.98 -0.48
CA LEU A 714 0.94 14.41 -0.07
C LEU A 714 0.95 12.89 -0.29
N LEU A 715 0.69 12.13 0.78
CA LEU A 715 0.67 10.66 0.78
C LEU A 715 -0.58 10.06 1.43
N GLY A 716 -1.51 10.92 1.85
CA GLY A 716 -2.82 10.55 2.36
C GLY A 716 -3.92 11.30 1.62
N ARG A 717 -5.03 10.61 1.36
CA ARG A 717 -6.19 11.16 0.66
C ARG A 717 -6.66 12.50 1.27
N PRO A 718 -6.83 13.56 0.46
CA PRO A 718 -7.47 14.79 0.91
C PRO A 718 -8.96 14.55 1.18
N THR A 719 -9.52 15.23 2.17
CA THR A 719 -10.93 15.12 2.54
C THR A 719 -11.50 16.51 2.79
N VAL A 720 -12.54 16.87 2.04
CA VAL A 720 -13.33 18.06 2.28
C VAL A 720 -14.55 17.72 3.13
N PHE A 721 -14.71 18.44 4.24
CA PHE A 721 -15.89 18.35 5.07
C PHE A 721 -16.29 19.75 5.52
N ASN A 722 -17.53 20.14 5.22
CA ASN A 722 -18.08 21.43 5.60
C ASN A 722 -17.20 22.65 5.23
N ASN A 723 -16.75 22.73 3.97
CA ASN A 723 -15.80 23.73 3.45
C ASN A 723 -14.41 23.73 4.11
N VAL A 724 -14.11 22.76 4.97
CA VAL A 724 -12.78 22.54 5.54
C VAL A 724 -12.10 21.42 4.77
N LEU A 725 -10.97 21.72 4.15
CA LEU A 725 -10.08 20.76 3.53
C LEU A 725 -9.08 20.26 4.57
N THR A 726 -9.06 18.95 4.76
CA THR A 726 -8.12 18.24 5.63
C THR A 726 -7.28 17.26 4.83
N LEU A 727 -5.98 17.17 5.10
CA LEU A 727 -5.09 16.22 4.45
C LEU A 727 -3.82 15.99 5.27
N THR A 728 -3.07 14.95 4.93
CA THR A 728 -1.78 14.63 5.53
C THR A 728 -0.65 14.69 4.52
N THR A 729 0.50 15.20 4.96
CA THR A 729 1.75 15.25 4.19
C THR A 729 2.88 14.62 4.99
N TYR A 730 3.94 14.21 4.27
CA TYR A 730 5.18 13.70 4.84
C TYR A 730 6.38 14.45 4.26
N ALA A 731 7.34 14.82 5.10
CA ALA A 731 8.60 15.44 4.72
C ALA A 731 9.79 14.61 5.21
N PRO A 732 10.73 14.19 4.35
CA PRO A 732 11.77 13.20 4.68
C PRO A 732 13.00 13.73 5.46
N GLY A 733 13.00 14.97 5.96
CA GLY A 733 14.16 15.57 6.66
C GLY A 733 14.27 15.18 8.15
N GLY A 734 15.50 15.04 8.68
CA GLY A 734 15.77 15.00 10.13
C GLY A 734 15.17 13.82 10.92
N GLY A 735 14.83 12.71 10.25
CA GLY A 735 14.09 11.59 10.85
C GLY A 735 12.68 11.40 10.27
N GLY A 736 12.21 12.34 9.44
CA GLY A 736 10.85 12.34 8.90
C GLY A 736 9.92 13.22 9.73
N SER A 737 8.97 13.89 9.08
CA SER A 737 7.95 14.69 9.76
C SER A 737 6.65 14.62 8.98
N SER A 738 5.57 14.22 9.65
CA SER A 738 4.23 14.28 9.08
C SER A 738 3.47 15.51 9.54
N TYR A 739 2.62 16.05 8.69
CA TYR A 739 1.79 17.21 9.00
C TYR A 739 0.32 16.94 8.70
N LEU A 740 -0.57 17.42 9.57
CA LEU A 740 -1.99 17.58 9.30
C LEU A 740 -2.23 19.00 8.81
N TYR A 741 -2.83 19.15 7.63
CA TYR A 741 -3.32 20.43 7.12
C TYR A 741 -4.81 20.59 7.40
N VAL A 742 -5.21 21.81 7.77
CA VAL A 742 -6.62 22.20 7.97
C VAL A 742 -6.84 23.57 7.31
N LEU A 743 -7.45 23.56 6.13
CA LEU A 743 -7.53 24.70 5.23
C LEU A 743 -8.98 25.05 4.89
N ASN A 744 -9.26 26.32 4.65
CA ASN A 744 -10.51 26.74 4.03
C ASN A 744 -10.46 26.37 2.54
N ILE A 745 -11.44 25.59 2.06
CA ILE A 745 -11.44 25.11 0.67
C ILE A 745 -11.56 26.24 -0.36
N ASP A 746 -12.17 27.37 0.00
CA ASP A 746 -12.42 28.44 -0.96
C ASP A 746 -11.17 29.27 -1.23
N ASN A 747 -10.25 29.42 -0.26
CA ASN A 747 -9.14 30.37 -0.36
C ASN A 747 -7.81 29.94 0.32
N ALA A 748 -7.73 28.70 0.80
CA ALA A 748 -6.59 28.13 1.50
C ALA A 748 -6.24 28.77 2.86
N SER A 749 -7.04 29.68 3.42
CA SER A 749 -6.76 30.30 4.72
C SER A 749 -6.78 29.26 5.86
N ALA A 750 -6.07 29.54 6.96
CA ALA A 750 -6.20 28.73 8.16
C ALA A 750 -7.60 28.87 8.76
N VAL A 751 -8.17 27.76 9.23
CA VAL A 751 -9.57 27.71 9.72
C VAL A 751 -9.64 27.84 11.23
N VAL A 752 -8.71 27.22 11.95
CA VAL A 752 -8.69 27.12 13.40
C VAL A 752 -7.30 27.42 13.94
N ASP A 753 -7.21 27.75 15.22
CA ASP A 753 -5.95 27.84 15.97
C ASP A 753 -5.47 26.42 16.28
N LEU A 754 -4.38 25.98 15.66
CA LEU A 754 -3.86 24.62 15.81
C LEU A 754 -2.78 24.51 16.91
N ASP A 755 -2.19 25.64 17.30
CA ASP A 755 -1.07 25.70 18.26
C ASP A 755 -1.48 26.22 19.66
N GLY A 756 -2.71 26.73 19.80
CA GLY A 756 -3.30 27.20 21.05
C GLY A 756 -2.87 28.61 21.44
N ASN A 757 -2.27 29.39 20.54
CA ASN A 757 -1.79 30.75 20.82
C ASN A 757 -2.90 31.83 20.79
N SER A 758 -4.15 31.43 20.55
CA SER A 758 -5.34 32.29 20.41
C SER A 758 -5.33 33.22 19.18
N GLN A 759 -4.57 32.89 18.13
CA GLN A 759 -4.57 33.55 16.83
C GLN A 759 -4.81 32.51 15.74
N VAL A 760 -5.45 32.92 14.64
CA VAL A 760 -5.60 32.06 13.45
C VAL A 760 -4.83 32.72 12.31
N VAL A 761 -3.64 32.18 12.06
CA VAL A 761 -2.60 32.72 11.18
C VAL A 761 -2.15 31.68 10.15
N LYS A 762 -1.29 32.05 9.19
CA LYS A 762 -0.73 31.10 8.19
C LYS A 762 -0.09 29.88 8.86
N GLY A 763 0.53 30.06 10.04
CA GLY A 763 1.11 28.97 10.82
C GLY A 763 0.10 27.87 11.15
N ASP A 764 -1.17 28.22 11.34
CA ASP A 764 -2.24 27.28 11.68
C ASP A 764 -2.85 26.55 10.48
N ARG A 765 -2.29 26.76 9.27
CA ARG A 765 -2.67 25.94 8.11
C ARG A 765 -2.28 24.49 8.30
N LYS A 766 -1.23 24.22 9.09
CA LYS A 766 -0.73 22.88 9.34
C LYS A 766 -0.18 22.72 10.74
N ARG A 767 -0.22 21.49 11.24
CA ARG A 767 0.39 21.08 12.50
C ARG A 767 1.23 19.84 12.28
N GLN A 768 2.42 19.81 12.88
CA GLN A 768 3.24 18.60 12.89
C GLN A 768 2.58 17.53 13.77
N LEU A 769 2.41 16.36 13.19
CA LEU A 769 1.97 15.15 13.89
C LEU A 769 3.15 14.57 14.67
N ARG A 770 2.85 13.83 15.73
CA ARG A 770 3.89 13.19 16.57
C ARG A 770 4.54 12.01 15.87
N TYR A 771 3.87 11.45 14.87
CA TYR A 771 4.38 10.39 14.02
C TYR A 771 5.39 10.95 12.99
N ASP A 772 6.56 10.32 12.92
CA ASP A 772 7.65 10.63 11.99
C ASP A 772 7.66 9.72 10.75
N ILE A 773 6.57 8.99 10.52
CA ILE A 773 6.36 8.04 9.42
C ILE A 773 5.28 8.52 8.44
N LEU A 774 5.03 7.74 7.38
CA LEU A 774 3.86 7.91 6.51
C LEU A 774 2.56 7.90 7.33
N THR A 775 1.81 9.00 7.24
CA THR A 775 0.55 9.15 7.96
C THR A 775 -0.64 8.80 7.07
N PRO A 776 -1.67 8.12 7.63
CA PRO A 776 -2.87 7.80 6.88
C PRO A 776 -3.67 9.06 6.55
N ALA A 777 -4.69 8.90 5.70
CA ALA A 777 -5.67 9.95 5.48
C ALA A 777 -6.38 10.32 6.80
N PRO A 778 -6.73 11.61 7.02
CA PRO A 778 -7.55 12.01 8.15
C PRO A 778 -8.91 11.31 8.17
N VAL A 779 -9.34 10.86 9.34
CA VAL A 779 -10.67 10.29 9.58
C VAL A 779 -11.49 11.29 10.38
N ILE A 780 -12.70 11.58 9.92
CA ILE A 780 -13.63 12.47 10.63
C ILE A 780 -14.57 11.62 11.49
N LEU A 781 -14.47 11.75 12.81
CA LEU A 781 -15.34 11.07 13.76
C LEU A 781 -16.48 11.99 14.20
N ASN A 782 -17.72 11.58 13.96
CA ASN A 782 -18.92 12.36 14.28
C ASN A 782 -19.44 12.00 15.69
N ARG A 783 -19.61 12.99 16.57
CA ARG A 783 -20.07 12.80 17.96
C ARG A 783 -21.55 13.14 18.18
N SER A 784 -22.42 12.96 17.17
CA SER A 784 -23.88 13.19 17.19
C SER A 784 -24.37 14.54 17.77
N SER A 785 -24.18 14.78 19.07
CA SER A 785 -24.50 16.01 19.82
C SER A 785 -23.32 16.90 20.22
N GLN A 786 -22.05 16.45 20.09
CA GLN A 786 -20.87 17.20 20.60
C GLN A 786 -19.95 17.81 19.54
N GLY A 787 -20.20 17.62 18.24
CA GLY A 787 -19.33 18.09 17.16
C GLY A 787 -18.68 16.94 16.37
N ALA A 788 -17.69 17.27 15.54
CA ALA A 788 -16.89 16.29 14.80
C ALA A 788 -15.40 16.55 15.03
N ASP A 789 -14.65 15.46 15.18
CA ASP A 789 -13.22 15.48 15.46
C ASP A 789 -12.44 14.95 14.25
N ILE A 790 -11.22 15.43 14.06
CA ILE A 790 -10.31 14.94 13.02
C ILE A 790 -9.29 14.04 13.70
N CYS A 791 -9.21 12.79 13.29
CA CYS A 791 -8.22 11.84 13.80
C CYS A 791 -7.25 11.42 12.70
N VAL A 792 -5.97 11.34 13.03
CA VAL A 792 -4.91 10.81 12.17
C VAL A 792 -4.13 9.79 12.99
N GLY A 793 -4.28 8.50 12.65
CA GLY A 793 -3.71 7.42 13.45
C GLY A 793 -4.27 7.41 14.88
N GLY A 794 -3.40 7.51 15.90
CA GLY A 794 -3.79 7.60 17.31
C GLY A 794 -4.00 9.02 17.84
N GLU A 795 -3.79 10.06 17.03
CA GLU A 795 -4.00 11.45 17.44
C GLU A 795 -5.36 11.96 16.96
N CYS A 796 -6.17 12.53 17.86
CA CYS A 796 -7.44 13.16 17.55
C CYS A 796 -7.45 14.63 17.97
N PHE A 797 -7.89 15.50 17.07
CA PHE A 797 -8.00 16.94 17.25
C PHE A 797 -9.47 17.29 17.50
N GLN A 798 -9.76 17.66 18.74
CA GLN A 798 -11.11 17.98 19.20
C GLN A 798 -11.61 19.32 18.67
N ASP A 799 -12.92 19.40 18.43
CA ASP A 799 -13.67 20.65 18.24
C ASP A 799 -13.25 21.52 17.04
N VAL A 800 -12.29 21.08 16.22
CA VAL A 800 -11.81 21.81 15.03
C VAL A 800 -12.97 22.20 14.12
N LEU A 801 -13.88 21.26 13.86
CA LEU A 801 -15.03 21.49 12.98
C LEU A 801 -16.16 22.29 13.67
N ARG A 802 -16.22 22.28 15.00
CA ARG A 802 -17.18 23.08 15.78
C ARG A 802 -16.75 24.55 15.83
N GLN A 803 -15.46 24.79 16.09
CA GLN A 803 -14.85 26.13 16.11
C GLN A 803 -14.82 26.79 14.72
N ALA A 804 -14.80 25.98 13.66
CA ALA A 804 -15.00 26.43 12.28
C ALA A 804 -16.45 26.91 11.97
N GLY A 805 -17.38 26.90 12.93
CA GLY A 805 -18.70 27.55 12.83
C GLY A 805 -19.91 26.65 12.54
N SER A 806 -19.93 25.38 12.96
CA SER A 806 -20.91 24.39 12.48
C SER A 806 -22.03 24.01 13.49
N ILE A 807 -23.31 24.34 13.21
CA ILE A 807 -24.56 23.55 13.51
C ILE A 807 -25.68 24.03 12.54
N PRO A 808 -26.54 23.18 11.92
CA PRO A 808 -26.66 21.73 12.06
C PRO A 808 -25.89 20.93 11.03
N PHE A 809 -25.63 19.69 11.45
CA PHE A 809 -24.85 18.67 10.81
C PHE A 809 -25.52 18.17 9.53
N HIS A 810 -24.95 18.53 8.40
CA HIS A 810 -25.07 17.76 7.18
C HIS A 810 -23.65 17.36 6.76
N LYS A 811 -23.35 16.06 6.79
CA LYS A 811 -22.22 15.55 5.99
C LYS A 811 -22.58 15.94 4.56
N ASN A 812 -21.85 16.87 3.95
CA ASN A 812 -21.80 16.94 2.49
C ASN A 812 -20.91 15.79 2.01
N PHE A 813 -21.34 14.55 2.26
CA PHE A 813 -20.93 13.44 1.40
C PHE A 813 -22.18 13.03 0.64
N TRP A 814 -22.03 13.05 -0.67
CA TRP A 814 -22.70 12.17 -1.60
C TRP A 814 -22.68 10.75 -1.03
N ARG A 815 -23.81 10.04 -1.09
CA ARG A 815 -23.89 8.64 -0.65
C ARG A 815 -22.91 7.83 -1.51
N GLU A 816 -21.79 7.40 -0.94
CA GLU A 816 -21.07 6.25 -1.49
C GLU A 816 -22.02 5.04 -1.34
N ASN A 817 -22.76 4.77 -2.41
CA ASN A 817 -23.67 3.66 -2.67
C ASN A 817 -24.52 3.17 -1.50
N GLN A 818 -25.81 3.53 -1.52
CA GLN A 818 -26.87 2.63 -1.04
C GLN A 818 -27.22 1.62 -2.13
#